data_AF-A0A418B862-F1
#
_entry.id   AF-A0A418B862-F1
#
_cell.length_a   1.000
_cell.length_b   1.000
_cell.length_c   1.000
_cell.angle_alpha   90.00
_cell.angle_beta   90.00
_cell.angle_gamma   90.00
#
_symmetry.space_group_name_H-M   'P 1'
#
loop_
_entity.id
_entity.type
_entity.pdbx_description
1 polymer ?
#
loop_
_entity_poly.entity_id
_entity_poly.type
_entity_poly.pdbx_seq_one_letter_code
_entity_poly.pdbx_strand_id
1 'polypeptide(L)'
;MARAQNFDNASIDEINAAIDKTATKIRELRDKKQNMADIALEVKQLVTLRRLLKEKVEGGGQQVGSQGTAPVTPVKSEENAETKPVIVKPPTDEQVKRVETAPVASKPTVSSPDVATEAPETPAKTVLASANDNDKTISSLESELAATVAKLGSEQTRATSLQEELNRQVQKYDIEITTSNNMQQRLQNDMKKLVQDKLELERSLRVAKEAHAAALSAANDALQATQDSLAKESQSFLILKAAEAESQQEVATLKAKLADTQDRVTQLTSELDTLRNHSREQGSLLQVPIIESASTCIHIHVASSQQAQRELERERVRFEMELDAEKKLQTRMHNEARRYSLERQSSMDQLKATLTEAEKLQASLAETTAANAELQDSIVRLEAERATSQGLLKTLASDVQAQKTELDRFEKAQAEWEVEKQHLESQAASHDATKAKLKAMEAYNTELQALISTTGTETKALEAKLAKLHAAQDALTAEKESLLHHVTKTEADLEALARIQKENDELQRAINRALKTLESEKAGLLHHATTNDVHEATIAQLMLENTQLRSTVTVRCPLRSLMALTTRVQDKVAAAEAAVKRMTVAESKLQDTQYMMTTEMLKVASLEKHVVKLQTDLSTVTTQHTADLRAKEAEAQKAVADFQAAEAALSQLQRSTEKASNNIAAKDEALKAAKASAAALRTQVVEAKNELVNVQGALKQAQADLKAATKGDKDEAARLRKENGKLADVIAQLRKSAKDTQDSQAVVKSLETQRLLLIGVLVALVGVLAAATFSKSSA
;
A
#
# COMPACT_ATOMS: atom_id res chain seq x y z
N MET A 1 -42.72 30.60 -14.85
CA MET A 1 -42.52 29.61 -15.94
C MET A 1 -41.67 30.26 -17.02
N ALA A 2 -40.69 29.55 -17.57
CA ALA A 2 -39.84 30.05 -18.66
C ALA A 2 -39.88 29.08 -19.84
N ARG A 3 -39.64 29.60 -21.07
CA ARG A 3 -39.81 28.86 -22.33
C ARG A 3 -39.02 27.55 -22.34
N ALA A 4 -39.70 26.45 -22.65
CA ALA A 4 -39.04 25.34 -23.32
C ALA A 4 -38.62 25.84 -24.72
N GLN A 5 -37.33 25.74 -25.04
CA GLN A 5 -36.83 25.89 -26.40
C GLN A 5 -36.77 24.48 -26.99
N ASN A 6 -37.49 24.23 -28.08
CA ASN A 6 -37.52 22.91 -28.71
C ASN A 6 -36.22 22.72 -29.51
N PHE A 7 -35.26 22.01 -28.92
CA PHE A 7 -33.96 21.73 -29.54
C PHE A 7 -33.97 20.50 -30.46
N ASP A 8 -35.12 19.83 -30.62
CA ASP A 8 -35.27 18.59 -31.38
C ASP A 8 -34.79 18.73 -32.84
N ASN A 9 -35.00 19.92 -33.44
CA ASN A 9 -34.56 20.26 -34.79
C ASN A 9 -33.21 21.03 -34.86
N ALA A 10 -32.60 21.37 -33.73
CA ALA A 10 -31.36 22.17 -33.70
C ALA A 10 -30.14 21.40 -34.23
N SER A 11 -29.15 22.10 -34.78
CA SER A 11 -27.90 21.50 -35.26
C SER A 11 -27.03 21.01 -34.10
N ILE A 12 -26.02 20.18 -34.40
CA ILE A 12 -25.06 19.70 -33.39
C ILE A 12 -24.32 20.90 -32.75
N ASP A 13 -23.94 21.90 -33.54
CA ASP A 13 -23.26 23.09 -33.06
C ASP A 13 -24.16 24.00 -32.21
N GLU A 14 -25.45 24.11 -32.58
CA GLU A 14 -26.45 24.82 -31.77
C GLU A 14 -26.71 24.12 -30.43
N ILE A 15 -26.75 22.78 -30.41
CA ILE A 15 -26.89 21.99 -29.18
C ILE A 15 -25.63 22.13 -28.31
N ASN A 16 -24.42 22.12 -28.90
CA ASN A 16 -23.17 22.36 -28.16
C ASN A 16 -23.13 23.78 -27.56
N ALA A 17 -23.47 24.81 -28.35
CA ALA A 17 -23.55 26.18 -27.87
C ALA A 17 -24.61 26.37 -26.77
N ALA A 18 -25.73 25.63 -26.83
CA ALA A 18 -26.73 25.60 -25.76
C ALA A 18 -26.19 24.90 -24.49
N ILE A 19 -25.46 23.79 -24.64
CA ILE A 19 -24.82 23.06 -23.52
C ILE A 19 -23.85 23.98 -22.78
N ASP A 20 -22.96 24.68 -23.47
CA ASP A 20 -21.98 25.58 -22.83
C ASP A 20 -22.63 26.80 -22.18
N LYS A 21 -23.69 27.33 -22.80
CA LYS A 21 -24.47 28.44 -22.24
C LYS A 21 -25.22 28.04 -20.96
N THR A 22 -25.88 26.88 -20.95
CA THR A 22 -26.55 26.35 -19.76
C THR A 22 -25.53 25.92 -18.69
N ALA A 23 -24.40 25.32 -19.07
CA ALA A 23 -23.33 24.97 -18.12
C ALA A 23 -22.71 26.21 -17.46
N THR A 24 -22.50 27.30 -18.20
CA THR A 24 -22.03 28.59 -17.68
C THR A 24 -23.06 29.20 -16.73
N LYS A 25 -24.35 29.21 -17.13
CA LYS A 25 -25.45 29.68 -16.29
C LYS A 25 -25.59 28.90 -14.98
N ILE A 26 -25.38 27.58 -14.98
CA ILE A 26 -25.35 26.75 -13.76
C ILE A 26 -24.22 27.15 -12.81
N ARG A 27 -23.04 27.56 -13.33
CA ARG A 27 -21.97 28.12 -12.49
C ARG A 27 -22.42 29.45 -11.89
N GLU A 28 -22.88 30.39 -12.71
CA GLU A 28 -23.37 31.69 -12.24
C GLU A 28 -24.47 31.59 -11.17
N LEU A 29 -25.43 30.67 -11.31
CA LEU A 29 -26.49 30.45 -10.32
C LEU A 29 -25.94 29.91 -8.99
N ARG A 30 -24.92 29.03 -9.05
CA ARG A 30 -24.23 28.47 -7.88
C ARG A 30 -23.40 29.54 -7.17
N ASP A 31 -22.64 30.33 -7.93
CA ASP A 31 -21.77 31.39 -7.40
C ASP A 31 -22.58 32.52 -6.76
N LYS A 32 -23.75 32.85 -7.35
CA LYS A 32 -24.73 33.80 -6.81
C LYS A 32 -25.63 33.19 -5.70
N LYS A 33 -25.41 31.93 -5.31
CA LYS A 33 -26.17 31.18 -4.29
C LYS A 33 -27.69 31.24 -4.46
N GLN A 34 -28.17 31.21 -5.70
CA GLN A 34 -29.62 31.26 -5.99
C GLN A 34 -30.31 29.93 -5.69
N ASN A 35 -31.65 29.95 -5.66
CA ASN A 35 -32.47 28.83 -5.21
C ASN A 35 -32.13 27.51 -5.92
N MET A 36 -32.02 26.44 -5.15
CA MET A 36 -31.74 25.09 -5.66
C MET A 36 -32.77 24.60 -6.68
N ALA A 37 -34.00 25.12 -6.66
CA ALA A 37 -35.03 24.84 -7.66
C ALA A 37 -34.64 25.32 -9.07
N ASP A 38 -34.06 26.52 -9.18
CA ASP A 38 -33.63 27.10 -10.47
C ASP A 38 -32.39 26.36 -10.99
N ILE A 39 -31.44 26.06 -10.10
CA ILE A 39 -30.26 25.23 -10.42
C ILE A 39 -30.69 23.84 -10.92
N ALA A 40 -31.65 23.19 -10.25
CA ALA A 40 -32.16 21.88 -10.66
C ALA A 40 -32.88 21.92 -12.02
N LEU A 41 -33.58 23.02 -12.33
CA LEU A 41 -34.26 23.20 -13.62
C LEU A 41 -33.26 23.34 -14.77
N GLU A 42 -32.20 24.13 -14.60
CA GLU A 42 -31.13 24.26 -15.62
C GLU A 42 -30.31 22.96 -15.75
N VAL A 43 -30.03 22.26 -14.64
CA VAL A 43 -29.37 20.93 -14.69
C VAL A 43 -30.22 19.92 -15.45
N LYS A 44 -31.56 19.94 -15.27
CA LYS A 44 -32.47 19.10 -16.06
C LYS A 44 -32.42 19.43 -17.55
N GLN A 45 -32.36 20.71 -17.91
CA GLN A 45 -32.17 21.13 -19.32
C GLN A 45 -30.81 20.68 -19.88
N LEU A 46 -29.72 20.78 -19.10
CA LEU A 46 -28.39 20.31 -19.51
C LEU A 46 -28.36 18.80 -19.79
N VAL A 47 -29.07 18.00 -18.99
CA VAL A 47 -29.23 16.55 -19.20
C VAL A 47 -30.02 16.27 -20.48
N THR A 48 -31.12 16.99 -20.73
CA THR A 48 -31.89 16.86 -21.99
C THR A 48 -31.05 17.25 -23.21
N LEU A 49 -30.30 18.35 -23.17
CA LEU A 49 -29.43 18.76 -24.28
C LEU A 49 -28.32 17.73 -24.56
N ARG A 50 -27.69 17.17 -23.52
CA ARG A 50 -26.70 16.10 -23.67
C ARG A 50 -27.31 14.80 -24.22
N ARG A 51 -28.57 14.51 -23.88
CA ARG A 51 -29.31 13.39 -24.48
C ARG A 51 -29.57 13.64 -25.97
N LEU A 52 -30.07 14.82 -26.35
CA LEU A 52 -30.31 15.17 -27.76
C LEU A 52 -29.01 15.18 -28.59
N LEU A 53 -27.90 15.69 -28.03
CA LEU A 53 -26.58 15.59 -28.66
C LEU A 53 -26.19 14.13 -28.91
N LYS A 54 -26.35 13.27 -27.90
CA LYS A 54 -26.05 11.83 -28.01
C LYS A 54 -26.94 11.15 -29.05
N GLU A 55 -28.24 11.41 -29.03
CA GLU A 55 -29.21 10.84 -29.99
C GLU A 55 -28.94 11.29 -31.44
N LYS A 56 -28.40 12.50 -31.67
CA LYS A 56 -27.97 12.95 -33.02
C LYS A 56 -26.60 12.42 -33.44
N VAL A 57 -25.65 12.26 -32.51
CA VAL A 57 -24.33 11.69 -32.80
C VAL A 57 -24.42 10.17 -33.07
N GLU A 58 -25.23 9.44 -32.30
CA GLU A 58 -25.45 8.00 -32.48
C GLU A 58 -26.49 7.70 -33.58
N GLY A 59 -27.46 8.61 -33.80
CA GLY A 59 -28.50 8.47 -34.83
C GLY A 59 -28.04 8.69 -36.27
N GLY A 60 -26.84 9.21 -36.51
CA GLY A 60 -26.30 9.47 -37.86
C GLY A 60 -26.00 8.22 -38.71
N GLY A 61 -26.28 7.01 -38.21
CA GLY A 61 -25.88 5.75 -38.83
C GLY A 61 -26.79 5.18 -39.93
N GLN A 62 -28.03 5.68 -40.12
CA GLN A 62 -28.98 5.07 -41.08
C GLN A 62 -29.87 6.08 -41.85
N GLN A 63 -30.08 5.77 -43.14
CA GLN A 63 -30.99 6.38 -44.13
C GLN A 63 -30.54 7.63 -44.95
N VAL A 64 -29.67 7.36 -45.94
CA VAL A 64 -29.92 7.60 -47.39
C VAL A 64 -30.45 8.98 -47.84
N GLY A 65 -29.52 9.87 -48.22
CA GLY A 65 -29.21 10.19 -49.63
C GLY A 65 -30.18 11.05 -50.50
N SER A 66 -29.72 12.24 -50.90
CA SER A 66 -29.92 12.83 -52.26
C SER A 66 -29.04 14.07 -52.48
N GLN A 67 -28.29 14.12 -53.60
CA GLN A 67 -27.69 15.30 -54.29
C GLN A 67 -26.80 16.30 -53.47
N GLY A 68 -25.64 16.78 -53.97
CA GLY A 68 -24.94 16.46 -55.22
C GLY A 68 -23.68 17.31 -55.44
N THR A 69 -22.93 17.02 -56.52
CA THR A 69 -21.74 17.73 -57.07
C THR A 69 -20.44 17.78 -56.24
N ALA A 70 -19.32 17.48 -56.92
CA ALA A 70 -17.92 17.51 -56.47
C ALA A 70 -17.17 18.66 -57.22
N PRO A 71 -15.81 18.79 -57.30
CA PRO A 71 -14.68 18.01 -56.74
C PRO A 71 -13.68 18.90 -55.91
N VAL A 72 -12.46 18.51 -55.50
CA VAL A 72 -11.20 18.40 -56.30
C VAL A 72 -10.06 17.69 -55.50
N THR A 73 -9.63 16.51 -55.97
CA THR A 73 -8.32 15.79 -55.91
C THR A 73 -7.49 15.58 -54.61
N PRO A 74 -6.58 14.55 -54.56
CA PRO A 74 -5.96 14.05 -53.32
C PRO A 74 -4.41 13.97 -53.29
N VAL A 75 -3.86 13.65 -52.10
CA VAL A 75 -2.51 13.06 -51.87
C VAL A 75 -2.72 12.01 -50.75
N LYS A 76 -2.53 10.69 -50.95
CA LYS A 76 -1.27 9.90 -50.94
C LYS A 76 -0.43 10.06 -49.66
N SER A 77 0.13 9.03 -49.03
CA SER A 77 0.18 7.59 -49.35
C SER A 77 0.65 6.75 -48.13
N GLU A 78 0.32 5.45 -48.09
CA GLU A 78 1.07 4.30 -47.47
C GLU A 78 1.54 4.36 -45.98
N GLU A 79 1.95 3.30 -45.26
CA GLU A 79 1.76 1.81 -45.25
C GLU A 79 2.52 1.29 -43.97
N ASN A 80 2.22 0.20 -43.22
CA ASN A 80 1.17 -0.85 -43.20
C ASN A 80 0.43 -0.81 -41.82
N ALA A 81 -0.11 -1.80 -41.07
CA ALA A 81 -0.04 -3.28 -40.91
C ALA A 81 1.27 -3.88 -40.32
N GLU A 82 1.30 -5.00 -39.58
CA GLU A 82 0.22 -5.84 -38.99
C GLU A 82 0.72 -6.54 -37.70
N THR A 83 -0.15 -6.79 -36.71
CA THR A 83 -0.03 -7.95 -35.79
C THR A 83 -1.33 -8.17 -34.99
N LYS A 84 -1.92 -9.37 -35.08
CA LYS A 84 -3.12 -9.78 -34.32
C LYS A 84 -2.74 -10.31 -32.94
N PRO A 85 -3.70 -10.32 -31.99
CA PRO A 85 -4.00 -11.60 -31.34
C PRO A 85 -5.47 -12.02 -31.43
N VAL A 86 -5.61 -13.34 -31.44
CA VAL A 86 -6.81 -14.20 -31.49
C VAL A 86 -8.04 -13.70 -30.71
N ILE A 87 -9.21 -13.77 -31.37
CA ILE A 87 -10.53 -13.64 -30.72
C ILE A 87 -10.95 -15.01 -30.14
N VAL A 88 -11.30 -15.05 -28.86
CA VAL A 88 -12.07 -16.17 -28.26
C VAL A 88 -13.50 -15.68 -28.02
N LYS A 89 -14.50 -16.48 -28.40
CA LYS A 89 -15.91 -16.08 -28.52
C LYS A 89 -16.81 -16.83 -27.53
N PRO A 90 -17.43 -16.15 -26.54
CA PRO A 90 -18.59 -16.66 -25.81
C PRO A 90 -19.88 -16.62 -26.66
N PRO A 91 -20.94 -17.37 -26.29
CA PRO A 91 -22.16 -17.51 -27.09
C PRO A 91 -23.15 -16.33 -26.97
N THR A 92 -24.16 -16.37 -27.84
CA THR A 92 -25.22 -15.36 -28.05
C THR A 92 -26.19 -15.23 -26.87
N ASP A 93 -26.64 -14.00 -26.58
CA ASP A 93 -27.83 -13.75 -25.74
C ASP A 93 -29.13 -14.21 -26.43
N GLU A 94 -30.05 -14.79 -25.66
CA GLU A 94 -31.43 -15.00 -26.07
C GLU A 94 -32.31 -13.78 -25.72
N GLN A 95 -33.28 -13.47 -26.58
CA GLN A 95 -34.06 -12.23 -26.48
C GLN A 95 -35.22 -12.35 -25.47
N VAL A 96 -35.20 -11.55 -24.40
CA VAL A 96 -36.42 -11.24 -23.62
C VAL A 96 -36.73 -9.74 -23.72
N LYS A 97 -37.74 -9.43 -24.53
CA LYS A 97 -38.11 -8.07 -24.93
C LYS A 97 -39.01 -7.41 -23.88
N ARG A 98 -38.41 -6.67 -22.93
CA ARG A 98 -39.16 -5.95 -21.87
C ARG A 98 -39.94 -4.78 -22.47
N VAL A 99 -41.26 -4.82 -22.39
CA VAL A 99 -42.16 -3.71 -22.78
C VAL A 99 -42.57 -2.93 -21.52
N GLU A 100 -42.50 -1.61 -21.59
CA GLU A 100 -43.03 -0.71 -20.54
C GLU A 100 -44.51 -0.39 -20.81
N THR A 101 -45.35 -0.46 -19.78
CA THR A 101 -46.68 0.18 -19.76
C THR A 101 -46.94 0.79 -18.39
N ALA A 102 -47.27 2.08 -18.35
CA ALA A 102 -47.58 2.82 -17.13
C ALA A 102 -48.97 2.47 -16.57
N PRO A 103 -49.23 2.64 -15.26
CA PRO A 103 -50.50 2.29 -14.65
C PRO A 103 -51.60 3.33 -14.92
N VAL A 104 -52.79 2.86 -15.29
CA VAL A 104 -54.03 3.64 -15.28
C VAL A 104 -55.06 2.86 -14.48
N ALA A 105 -55.66 3.50 -13.46
CA ALA A 105 -56.68 2.87 -12.63
C ALA A 105 -57.98 2.65 -13.43
N SER A 106 -58.60 1.48 -13.29
CA SER A 106 -59.94 1.22 -13.81
C SER A 106 -60.69 0.25 -12.91
N LYS A 107 -61.94 0.60 -12.62
CA LYS A 107 -62.81 -0.01 -11.62
C LYS A 107 -63.71 -1.07 -12.30
N PRO A 108 -63.70 -2.34 -11.90
CA PRO A 108 -64.66 -3.32 -12.41
C PRO A 108 -66.02 -3.11 -11.73
N THR A 109 -66.96 -2.49 -12.45
CA THR A 109 -68.39 -2.69 -12.17
C THR A 109 -68.80 -3.99 -12.86
N VAL A 110 -69.35 -4.94 -12.10
CA VAL A 110 -70.01 -6.13 -12.67
C VAL A 110 -71.50 -6.04 -12.34
N SER A 111 -72.31 -5.90 -13.36
CA SER A 111 -73.77 -5.88 -13.29
C SER A 111 -74.35 -7.30 -13.29
N SER A 112 -75.27 -7.58 -12.37
CA SER A 112 -76.14 -8.76 -12.46
C SER A 112 -77.02 -8.68 -13.72
N PRO A 113 -77.23 -9.79 -14.44
CA PRO A 113 -78.40 -9.95 -15.30
C PRO A 113 -79.58 -10.50 -14.49
N ASP A 114 -80.78 -9.98 -14.73
CA ASP A 114 -82.03 -10.60 -14.25
C ASP A 114 -82.27 -11.95 -14.93
N VAL A 115 -82.85 -12.90 -14.20
CA VAL A 115 -83.58 -14.04 -14.78
C VAL A 115 -84.95 -14.11 -14.08
N ALA A 116 -85.99 -14.29 -14.88
CA ALA A 116 -87.37 -14.02 -14.49
C ALA A 116 -87.94 -14.99 -13.44
N THR A 117 -88.87 -14.45 -12.65
CA THR A 117 -89.84 -15.23 -11.87
C THR A 117 -90.81 -15.94 -12.81
N GLU A 118 -90.87 -17.27 -12.76
CA GLU A 118 -92.03 -18.05 -13.19
C GLU A 118 -92.48 -18.96 -12.04
N ALA A 119 -93.80 -19.11 -11.88
CA ALA A 119 -94.41 -19.87 -10.79
C ALA A 119 -95.03 -21.18 -11.30
N PRO A 120 -94.90 -22.30 -10.57
CA PRO A 120 -95.62 -23.52 -10.91
C PRO A 120 -97.08 -23.44 -10.42
N GLU A 121 -98.02 -23.49 -11.36
CA GLU A 121 -99.43 -23.71 -11.03
C GLU A 121 -99.66 -25.12 -10.47
N THR A 122 -100.64 -25.26 -9.59
CA THR A 122 -101.26 -26.54 -9.24
C THR A 122 -102.70 -26.51 -9.77
N PRO A 123 -103.23 -27.62 -10.34
CA PRO A 123 -103.81 -28.64 -9.47
C PRO A 123 -103.86 -30.09 -10.00
N ALA A 124 -103.72 -31.08 -9.09
CA ALA A 124 -104.63 -32.23 -9.00
C ALA A 124 -104.36 -33.10 -7.75
N LYS A 125 -105.42 -33.63 -7.12
CA LYS A 125 -105.35 -34.79 -6.20
C LYS A 125 -105.15 -36.06 -7.06
N THR A 126 -104.70 -37.23 -6.59
CA THR A 126 -104.99 -37.98 -5.34
C THR A 126 -103.94 -39.12 -5.28
N VAL A 127 -103.37 -39.60 -4.17
CA VAL A 127 -103.93 -40.57 -3.17
C VAL A 127 -102.90 -40.80 -2.04
N LEU A 128 -103.38 -40.82 -0.79
CA LEU A 128 -102.87 -41.45 0.46
C LEU A 128 -101.35 -41.60 0.77
N ALA A 129 -100.99 -41.07 1.95
CA ALA A 129 -100.14 -41.69 2.98
C ALA A 129 -98.63 -41.95 2.72
N SER A 130 -97.80 -40.90 2.80
CA SER A 130 -96.40 -40.98 3.30
C SER A 130 -95.73 -39.63 3.65
N ALA A 131 -96.51 -38.56 3.91
CA ALA A 131 -96.00 -37.17 3.89
C ALA A 131 -94.98 -36.81 5.00
N ASN A 132 -95.19 -37.29 6.23
CA ASN A 132 -94.52 -36.75 7.43
C ASN A 132 -93.03 -37.08 7.57
N ASP A 133 -92.46 -37.92 6.69
CA ASP A 133 -91.02 -38.22 6.69
C ASP A 133 -90.31 -37.63 5.47
N ASN A 134 -91.00 -37.49 4.34
CA ASN A 134 -90.46 -36.77 3.17
C ASN A 134 -90.15 -35.31 3.52
N ASP A 135 -91.08 -34.58 4.16
CA ASP A 135 -90.87 -33.17 4.54
C ASP A 135 -89.66 -33.02 5.49
N LYS A 136 -89.47 -33.97 6.43
CA LYS A 136 -88.29 -33.98 7.32
C LYS A 136 -87.01 -34.23 6.54
N THR A 137 -86.99 -35.14 5.57
CA THR A 137 -85.80 -35.38 4.74
C THR A 137 -85.48 -34.17 3.87
N ILE A 138 -86.48 -33.46 3.36
CA ILE A 138 -86.29 -32.21 2.60
C ILE A 138 -85.65 -31.16 3.51
N SER A 139 -86.21 -30.89 4.69
CA SER A 139 -85.61 -29.91 5.62
C SER A 139 -84.23 -30.32 6.16
N SER A 140 -83.93 -31.62 6.26
CA SER A 140 -82.56 -32.10 6.57
C SER A 140 -81.60 -31.76 5.43
N LEU A 141 -81.98 -32.05 4.18
CA LEU A 141 -81.18 -31.77 3.00
C LEU A 141 -81.02 -30.26 2.76
N GLU A 142 -82.03 -29.44 3.05
CA GLU A 142 -81.93 -27.98 3.02
C GLU A 142 -80.95 -27.45 4.09
N SER A 143 -80.97 -28.03 5.30
CA SER A 143 -80.05 -27.70 6.38
C SER A 143 -78.59 -28.11 6.04
N GLU A 144 -78.41 -29.31 5.48
CA GLU A 144 -77.11 -29.80 5.00
C GLU A 144 -76.59 -28.98 3.81
N LEU A 145 -77.47 -28.56 2.90
CA LEU A 145 -77.13 -27.65 1.80
C LEU A 145 -76.73 -26.26 2.33
N ALA A 146 -77.47 -25.70 3.28
CA ALA A 146 -77.11 -24.43 3.92
C ALA A 146 -75.77 -24.54 4.67
N ALA A 147 -75.52 -25.63 5.39
CA ALA A 147 -74.27 -25.87 6.09
C ALA A 147 -73.07 -26.07 5.14
N THR A 148 -73.26 -26.76 4.02
CA THR A 148 -72.22 -26.94 3.00
C THR A 148 -71.95 -25.66 2.20
N VAL A 149 -72.96 -24.86 1.88
CA VAL A 149 -72.81 -23.52 1.29
C VAL A 149 -72.07 -22.57 2.24
N ALA A 150 -72.43 -22.56 3.53
CA ALA A 150 -71.73 -21.76 4.54
C ALA A 150 -70.25 -22.18 4.68
N LYS A 151 -69.98 -23.50 4.65
CA LYS A 151 -68.61 -24.04 4.67
C LYS A 151 -67.82 -23.72 3.40
N LEU A 152 -68.46 -23.75 2.24
CA LEU A 152 -67.85 -23.32 0.97
C LEU A 152 -67.48 -21.84 1.01
N GLY A 153 -68.37 -20.98 1.53
CA GLY A 153 -68.10 -19.55 1.72
C GLY A 153 -66.94 -19.27 2.69
N SER A 154 -66.83 -20.03 3.78
CA SER A 154 -65.72 -19.88 4.72
C SER A 154 -64.38 -20.37 4.12
N GLU A 155 -64.38 -21.46 3.37
CA GLU A 155 -63.20 -21.95 2.65
C GLU A 155 -62.78 -21.02 1.50
N GLN A 156 -63.73 -20.44 0.76
CA GLN A 156 -63.42 -19.46 -0.28
C GLN A 156 -62.89 -18.15 0.30
N THR A 157 -63.36 -17.74 1.48
CA THR A 157 -62.78 -16.62 2.24
C THR A 157 -61.34 -16.94 2.69
N ARG A 158 -61.10 -18.17 3.16
CA ARG A 158 -59.76 -18.65 3.54
C ARG A 158 -58.81 -18.71 2.34
N ALA A 159 -59.29 -19.16 1.17
CA ALA A 159 -58.52 -19.21 -0.07
C ALA A 159 -58.10 -17.81 -0.54
N THR A 160 -59.01 -16.83 -0.51
CA THR A 160 -58.70 -15.43 -0.83
C THR A 160 -57.63 -14.86 0.12
N SER A 161 -57.77 -15.10 1.43
CA SER A 161 -56.79 -14.65 2.44
C SER A 161 -55.39 -15.27 2.22
N LEU A 162 -55.32 -16.57 1.89
CA LEU A 162 -54.07 -17.23 1.54
C LEU A 162 -53.47 -16.72 0.22
N GLN A 163 -54.30 -16.36 -0.76
CA GLN A 163 -53.85 -15.77 -2.01
C GLN A 163 -53.30 -14.35 -1.81
N GLU A 164 -53.92 -13.54 -0.93
CA GLU A 164 -53.39 -12.23 -0.54
C GLU A 164 -52.03 -12.34 0.16
N GLU A 165 -51.89 -13.27 1.10
CA GLU A 165 -50.62 -13.45 1.82
C GLU A 165 -49.52 -14.02 0.91
N LEU A 166 -49.85 -14.94 0.00
CA LEU A 166 -48.94 -15.38 -1.06
C LEU A 166 -48.49 -14.21 -1.95
N ASN A 167 -49.41 -13.34 -2.35
CA ASN A 167 -49.08 -12.13 -3.14
C ASN A 167 -48.15 -11.18 -2.36
N ARG A 168 -48.33 -11.03 -1.04
CA ARG A 168 -47.41 -10.25 -0.18
C ARG A 168 -46.02 -10.88 -0.08
N GLN A 169 -45.92 -12.20 0.06
CA GLN A 169 -44.63 -12.91 0.08
C GLN A 169 -43.89 -12.73 -1.26
N VAL A 170 -44.59 -12.86 -2.40
CA VAL A 170 -44.00 -12.58 -3.72
C VAL A 170 -43.48 -11.14 -3.82
N GLN A 171 -44.30 -10.15 -3.45
CA GLN A 171 -43.88 -8.73 -3.45
C GLN A 171 -42.67 -8.48 -2.51
N LYS A 172 -42.61 -9.15 -1.36
CA LYS A 172 -41.47 -9.07 -0.44
C LYS A 172 -40.20 -9.62 -1.08
N TYR A 173 -40.27 -10.79 -1.73
CA TYR A 173 -39.13 -11.35 -2.44
C TYR A 173 -38.71 -10.52 -3.66
N ASP A 174 -39.64 -9.92 -4.41
CA ASP A 174 -39.31 -9.00 -5.51
C ASP A 174 -38.55 -7.76 -5.00
N ILE A 175 -38.92 -7.22 -3.83
CA ILE A 175 -38.21 -6.11 -3.17
C ILE A 175 -36.82 -6.56 -2.68
N GLU A 176 -36.70 -7.74 -2.07
CA GLU A 176 -35.42 -8.30 -1.60
C GLU A 176 -34.46 -8.58 -2.77
N ILE A 177 -34.93 -9.19 -3.86
CA ILE A 177 -34.18 -9.43 -5.09
C ILE A 177 -33.75 -8.10 -5.72
N THR A 178 -34.67 -7.13 -5.84
CA THR A 178 -34.36 -5.80 -6.37
C THR A 178 -33.32 -5.07 -5.52
N THR A 179 -33.40 -5.19 -4.20
CA THR A 179 -32.42 -4.59 -3.27
C THR A 179 -31.05 -5.27 -3.38
N SER A 180 -31.02 -6.59 -3.47
CA SER A 180 -29.80 -7.38 -3.67
C SER A 180 -29.10 -7.03 -5.00
N ASN A 181 -29.85 -6.98 -6.10
CA ASN A 181 -29.34 -6.59 -7.42
C ASN A 181 -28.76 -5.17 -7.41
N ASN A 182 -29.43 -4.21 -6.75
CA ASN A 182 -28.91 -2.85 -6.58
C ASN A 182 -27.60 -2.83 -5.76
N MET A 183 -27.49 -3.66 -4.72
CA MET A 183 -26.26 -3.77 -3.92
C MET A 183 -25.12 -4.40 -4.74
N GLN A 184 -25.39 -5.47 -5.48
CA GLN A 184 -24.43 -6.11 -6.38
C GLN A 184 -23.95 -5.15 -7.48
N GLN A 185 -24.84 -4.32 -8.04
CA GLN A 185 -24.47 -3.33 -9.05
C GLN A 185 -23.58 -2.21 -8.48
N ARG A 186 -23.80 -1.79 -7.23
CA ARG A 186 -22.87 -0.87 -6.53
C ARG A 186 -21.50 -1.50 -6.36
N LEU A 187 -21.43 -2.72 -5.79
CA LEU A 187 -20.18 -3.46 -5.62
C LEU A 187 -19.41 -3.68 -6.94
N GLN A 188 -20.12 -3.94 -8.06
CA GLN A 188 -19.49 -4.02 -9.39
C GLN A 188 -18.93 -2.68 -9.87
N ASN A 189 -19.58 -1.55 -9.58
CA ASN A 189 -19.11 -0.22 -9.95
C ASN A 189 -17.90 0.20 -9.08
N ASP A 190 -17.96 -0.06 -7.78
CA ASP A 190 -16.86 0.20 -6.85
C ASP A 190 -15.63 -0.64 -7.20
N MET A 191 -15.83 -1.92 -7.55
CA MET A 191 -14.76 -2.80 -8.04
C MET A 191 -14.17 -2.33 -9.37
N LYS A 192 -14.99 -1.88 -10.34
CA LYS A 192 -14.49 -1.26 -11.59
C LYS A 192 -13.66 0.00 -11.30
N LYS A 193 -14.10 0.84 -10.36
CA LYS A 193 -13.36 2.03 -9.94
C LYS A 193 -12.02 1.66 -9.29
N LEU A 194 -12.00 0.72 -8.35
CA LEU A 194 -10.76 0.26 -7.71
C LEU A 194 -9.76 -0.32 -8.71
N VAL A 195 -10.23 -1.04 -9.75
CA VAL A 195 -9.37 -1.51 -10.84
C VAL A 195 -8.82 -0.36 -11.69
N GLN A 196 -9.62 0.67 -11.96
CA GLN A 196 -9.16 1.88 -12.66
C GLN A 196 -8.13 2.66 -11.83
N ASP A 197 -8.45 2.97 -10.57
CA ASP A 197 -7.59 3.68 -9.63
C ASP A 197 -6.23 2.94 -9.47
N LYS A 198 -6.25 1.60 -9.40
CA LYS A 198 -5.04 0.76 -9.39
C LYS A 198 -4.20 0.89 -10.68
N LEU A 199 -4.83 0.83 -11.85
CA LEU A 199 -4.13 0.95 -13.14
C LEU A 199 -3.54 2.36 -13.34
N GLU A 200 -4.18 3.39 -12.78
CA GLU A 200 -3.66 4.76 -12.80
C GLU A 200 -2.47 4.94 -11.84
N LEU A 201 -2.52 4.35 -10.65
CA LEU A 201 -1.37 4.26 -9.74
C LEU A 201 -0.19 3.49 -10.35
N GLU A 202 -0.44 2.36 -11.03
CA GLU A 202 0.61 1.58 -11.72
C GLU A 202 1.28 2.37 -12.86
N ARG A 203 0.51 3.18 -13.61
CA ARG A 203 1.06 4.11 -14.61
C ARG A 203 1.87 5.22 -13.96
N SER A 204 1.34 5.85 -12.90
CA SER A 204 2.03 6.93 -12.18
C SER A 204 3.37 6.45 -11.59
N LEU A 205 3.38 5.29 -10.94
CA LEU A 205 4.59 4.65 -10.41
C LEU A 205 5.60 4.33 -11.52
N ARG A 206 5.13 3.87 -12.69
CA ARG A 206 5.99 3.62 -13.85
C ARG A 206 6.63 4.91 -14.36
N VAL A 207 5.86 5.97 -14.58
CA VAL A 207 6.37 7.27 -15.05
C VAL A 207 7.35 7.86 -14.04
N ALA A 208 7.05 7.79 -12.73
CA ALA A 208 7.97 8.22 -11.68
C ALA A 208 9.29 7.44 -11.69
N LYS A 209 9.25 6.12 -11.91
CA LYS A 209 10.45 5.26 -12.04
C LYS A 209 11.28 5.60 -13.29
N GLU A 210 10.63 5.82 -14.43
CA GLU A 210 11.28 6.20 -15.69
C GLU A 210 11.91 7.59 -15.58
N ALA A 211 11.22 8.57 -14.97
CA ALA A 211 11.76 9.90 -14.68
C ALA A 211 12.94 9.85 -13.69
N HIS A 212 12.88 9.05 -12.63
CA HIS A 212 13.98 8.89 -11.68
C HIS A 212 15.21 8.21 -12.32
N ALA A 213 15.00 7.26 -13.24
CA ALA A 213 16.09 6.66 -14.01
C ALA A 213 16.78 7.68 -14.93
N ALA A 214 16.00 8.54 -15.61
CA ALA A 214 16.54 9.62 -16.43
C ALA A 214 17.32 10.66 -15.59
N ALA A 215 16.77 11.04 -14.42
CA ALA A 215 17.43 11.96 -13.49
C ALA A 215 18.75 11.39 -12.94
N LEU A 216 18.80 10.09 -12.62
CA LEU A 216 20.03 9.41 -12.22
C LEU A 216 21.08 9.40 -13.34
N SER A 217 20.67 9.17 -14.60
CA SER A 217 21.60 9.26 -15.74
C SER A 217 22.20 10.65 -15.84
N ALA A 218 21.35 11.69 -15.92
CA ALA A 218 21.80 13.07 -16.07
C ALA A 218 22.69 13.53 -14.89
N ALA A 219 22.41 13.09 -13.67
CA ALA A 219 23.27 13.35 -12.51
C ALA A 219 24.63 12.65 -12.60
N ASN A 220 24.67 11.43 -13.14
CA ASN A 220 25.91 10.67 -13.34
C ASN A 220 26.73 11.22 -14.51
N ASP A 221 26.07 11.68 -15.58
CA ASP A 221 26.71 12.36 -16.73
C ASP A 221 27.32 13.71 -16.28
N ALA A 222 26.62 14.47 -15.44
CA ALA A 222 27.15 15.69 -14.82
C ALA A 222 28.31 15.42 -13.83
N LEU A 223 28.26 14.29 -13.10
CA LEU A 223 29.35 13.86 -12.24
C LEU A 223 30.60 13.49 -13.05
N GLN A 224 30.45 12.84 -14.21
CA GLN A 224 31.56 12.58 -15.11
C GLN A 224 32.13 13.88 -15.70
N ALA A 225 31.28 14.79 -16.16
CA ALA A 225 31.71 16.08 -16.70
C ALA A 225 32.49 16.94 -15.68
N THR A 226 32.10 16.90 -14.40
CA THR A 226 32.82 17.60 -13.32
C THR A 226 34.14 16.90 -12.95
N GLN A 227 34.21 15.57 -12.98
CA GLN A 227 35.48 14.83 -12.85
C GLN A 227 36.46 15.14 -14.01
N ASP A 228 35.97 15.15 -15.24
CA ASP A 228 36.77 15.50 -16.43
C ASP A 228 37.25 16.95 -16.40
N SER A 229 36.44 17.87 -15.85
CA SER A 229 36.84 19.26 -15.64
C SER A 229 37.93 19.38 -14.57
N LEU A 230 37.75 18.72 -13.42
CA LEU A 230 38.73 18.70 -12.33
C LEU A 230 40.06 18.06 -12.75
N ALA A 231 40.03 17.05 -13.63
CA ALA A 231 41.22 16.45 -14.22
C ALA A 231 41.98 17.42 -15.12
N LYS A 232 41.28 18.21 -15.96
CA LYS A 232 41.87 19.28 -16.78
C LYS A 232 42.44 20.40 -15.91
N GLU A 233 41.69 20.85 -14.91
CA GLU A 233 42.13 21.88 -13.97
C GLU A 233 43.37 21.43 -13.19
N SER A 234 43.43 20.17 -12.77
CA SER A 234 44.62 19.58 -12.14
C SER A 234 45.84 19.57 -13.06
N GLN A 235 45.66 19.35 -14.37
CA GLN A 235 46.74 19.47 -15.35
C GLN A 235 47.16 20.93 -15.54
N SER A 236 46.22 21.87 -15.68
CA SER A 236 46.49 23.31 -15.74
C SER A 236 47.23 23.82 -14.51
N PHE A 237 46.88 23.34 -13.31
CA PHE A 237 47.57 23.66 -12.06
C PHE A 237 49.02 23.15 -12.05
N LEU A 238 49.28 21.94 -12.57
CA LEU A 238 50.64 21.43 -12.71
C LEU A 238 51.48 22.25 -13.70
N ILE A 239 50.88 22.72 -14.80
CA ILE A 239 51.53 23.61 -15.78
C ILE A 239 51.82 24.99 -15.15
N LEU A 240 50.84 25.59 -14.48
CA LEU A 240 51.01 26.85 -13.74
C LEU A 240 52.13 26.76 -12.69
N LYS A 241 52.20 25.64 -11.96
CA LYS A 241 53.25 25.40 -10.96
C LYS A 241 54.64 25.20 -11.58
N ALA A 242 54.73 24.68 -12.80
CA ALA A 242 55.99 24.65 -13.55
C ALA A 242 56.42 26.06 -13.98
N ALA A 243 55.49 26.85 -14.55
CA ALA A 243 55.74 28.25 -14.93
C ALA A 243 56.08 29.14 -13.71
N GLU A 244 55.48 28.89 -12.55
CA GLU A 244 55.84 29.54 -11.28
C GLU A 244 57.29 29.24 -10.89
N ALA A 245 57.73 27.98 -11.01
CA ALA A 245 59.10 27.57 -10.72
C ALA A 245 60.11 28.19 -11.70
N GLU A 246 59.78 28.28 -12.99
CA GLU A 246 60.59 28.98 -13.99
C GLU A 246 60.71 30.48 -13.67
N SER A 247 59.59 31.15 -13.36
CA SER A 247 59.56 32.56 -12.92
C SER A 247 60.39 32.80 -11.65
N GLN A 248 60.28 31.94 -10.64
CA GLN A 248 61.13 31.98 -9.45
C GLN A 248 62.63 31.81 -9.78
N GLN A 249 62.97 30.95 -10.77
CA GLN A 249 64.33 30.76 -11.24
C GLN A 249 64.87 31.97 -12.03
N GLU A 250 64.04 32.65 -12.82
CA GLU A 250 64.39 33.90 -13.48
C GLU A 250 64.63 35.02 -12.45
N VAL A 251 63.74 35.19 -11.47
CA VAL A 251 63.90 36.17 -10.38
C VAL A 251 65.18 35.91 -9.58
N ALA A 252 65.50 34.65 -9.27
CA ALA A 252 66.76 34.29 -8.63
C ALA A 252 67.99 34.62 -9.50
N THR A 253 67.88 34.43 -10.82
CA THR A 253 68.94 34.76 -11.79
C THR A 253 69.13 36.27 -11.95
N LEU A 254 68.04 37.05 -11.91
CA LEU A 254 68.09 38.52 -11.91
C LEU A 254 68.70 39.07 -10.62
N LYS A 255 68.37 38.50 -9.45
CA LYS A 255 69.03 38.85 -8.17
C LYS A 255 70.54 38.57 -8.20
N ALA A 256 70.96 37.43 -8.78
CA ALA A 256 72.38 37.11 -8.94
C ALA A 256 73.11 38.10 -9.87
N LYS A 257 72.49 38.48 -11.00
CA LYS A 257 73.03 39.52 -11.90
C LYS A 257 73.13 40.88 -11.22
N LEU A 258 72.14 41.25 -10.40
CA LEU A 258 72.15 42.51 -9.64
C LEU A 258 73.32 42.56 -8.66
N ALA A 259 73.60 41.46 -7.94
CA ALA A 259 74.76 41.34 -7.07
C ALA A 259 76.09 41.49 -7.84
N ASP A 260 76.27 40.76 -8.95
CA ASP A 260 77.46 40.87 -9.82
C ASP A 260 77.67 42.31 -10.34
N THR A 261 76.60 43.03 -10.67
CA THR A 261 76.70 44.47 -11.01
C THR A 261 77.03 45.36 -9.82
N GLN A 262 76.54 45.05 -8.62
CA GLN A 262 76.81 45.81 -7.40
C GLN A 262 78.27 45.66 -6.96
N ASP A 263 78.80 44.45 -6.98
CA ASP A 263 80.21 44.16 -6.68
C ASP A 263 81.13 44.86 -7.68
N ARG A 264 80.75 44.87 -8.97
CA ARG A 264 81.51 45.53 -10.03
C ARG A 264 81.45 47.07 -9.96
N VAL A 265 80.33 47.66 -9.52
CA VAL A 265 80.26 49.09 -9.18
C VAL A 265 81.16 49.41 -7.98
N THR A 266 81.19 48.53 -6.99
CA THR A 266 82.06 48.68 -5.80
C THR A 266 83.54 48.61 -6.19
N GLN A 267 83.92 47.70 -7.08
CA GLN A 267 85.28 47.62 -7.65
C GLN A 267 85.65 48.87 -8.46
N LEU A 268 84.78 49.32 -9.37
CA LEU A 268 85.04 50.54 -10.15
C LEU A 268 85.16 51.78 -9.26
N THR A 269 84.48 51.81 -8.11
CA THR A 269 84.60 52.89 -7.12
C THR A 269 85.97 52.90 -6.44
N SER A 270 86.50 51.74 -6.04
CA SER A 270 87.84 51.66 -5.43
C SER A 270 88.96 51.89 -6.45
N GLU A 271 88.79 51.48 -7.71
CA GLU A 271 89.68 51.85 -8.82
C GLU A 271 89.70 53.38 -9.04
N LEU A 272 88.55 54.05 -8.94
CA LEU A 272 88.46 55.51 -9.09
C LEU A 272 89.12 56.26 -7.91
N ASP A 273 88.96 55.78 -6.68
CA ASP A 273 89.62 56.38 -5.51
C ASP A 273 91.13 56.12 -5.44
N THR A 274 91.62 54.97 -5.93
CA THR A 274 93.07 54.75 -6.10
C THR A 274 93.66 55.68 -7.17
N LEU A 275 92.97 55.90 -8.30
CA LEU A 275 93.36 56.89 -9.31
C LEU A 275 93.37 58.33 -8.75
N ARG A 276 92.39 58.71 -7.91
CA ARG A 276 92.39 60.00 -7.20
C ARG A 276 93.61 60.18 -6.29
N ASN A 277 94.03 59.13 -5.59
CA ASN A 277 95.20 59.19 -4.72
C ASN A 277 96.49 59.28 -5.54
N HIS A 278 96.62 58.51 -6.62
CA HIS A 278 97.79 58.60 -7.51
C HIS A 278 97.88 59.99 -8.22
N SER A 279 96.74 60.60 -8.54
CA SER A 279 96.69 61.98 -9.06
C SER A 279 97.08 63.03 -8.01
N ARG A 280 96.99 62.75 -6.70
CA ARG A 280 97.52 63.63 -5.64
C ARG A 280 99.03 63.47 -5.49
N GLU A 281 99.54 62.24 -5.62
CA GLU A 281 100.98 61.95 -5.57
C GLU A 281 101.74 62.66 -6.70
N GLN A 282 101.22 62.62 -7.94
CA GLN A 282 101.84 63.30 -9.08
C GLN A 282 101.74 64.84 -9.01
N GLY A 283 100.79 65.39 -8.24
CA GLY A 283 100.63 66.83 -8.06
C GLY A 283 101.74 67.50 -7.23
N SER A 284 102.61 66.72 -6.58
CA SER A 284 103.60 67.22 -5.61
C SER A 284 104.97 67.60 -6.21
N LEU A 285 105.18 67.43 -7.52
CA LEU A 285 106.53 67.40 -8.13
C LEU A 285 106.89 68.56 -9.09
N LEU A 286 106.02 69.56 -9.28
CA LEU A 286 106.25 70.68 -10.21
C LEU A 286 105.89 72.05 -9.61
N GLN A 287 106.75 72.58 -8.73
CA GLN A 287 106.66 73.97 -8.26
C GLN A 287 108.03 74.54 -7.86
N VAL A 288 108.65 75.35 -8.74
CA VAL A 288 109.83 76.22 -8.49
C VAL A 288 109.93 77.23 -9.67
N PRO A 289 110.46 78.47 -9.49
CA PRO A 289 109.73 79.69 -9.87
C PRO A 289 110.58 80.73 -10.68
N ILE A 290 110.44 82.05 -10.39
CA ILE A 290 111.41 83.17 -10.64
C ILE A 290 111.45 83.74 -12.09
N ILE A 291 111.57 85.06 -12.37
CA ILE A 291 111.35 86.33 -11.61
C ILE A 291 111.08 87.52 -12.57
N GLU A 292 110.87 88.71 -12.01
CA GLU A 292 110.46 90.02 -12.58
C GLU A 292 111.47 90.76 -13.51
N SER A 293 111.02 91.94 -14.01
CA SER A 293 111.82 93.17 -14.25
C SER A 293 112.59 93.34 -15.58
N ALA A 294 112.84 94.54 -16.14
CA ALA A 294 112.08 95.81 -16.28
C ALA A 294 112.85 96.79 -17.22
N SER A 295 112.15 97.80 -17.78
CA SER A 295 112.72 99.10 -18.26
C SER A 295 113.62 99.10 -19.53
N THR A 296 113.85 100.18 -20.30
CA THR A 296 113.01 101.30 -20.84
C THR A 296 113.74 101.91 -22.07
N CYS A 297 113.00 102.42 -23.07
CA CYS A 297 113.41 103.31 -24.17
C CYS A 297 114.63 102.97 -25.07
N ILE A 298 114.38 102.89 -26.40
CA ILE A 298 115.03 103.72 -27.44
C ILE A 298 114.32 103.52 -28.82
N HIS A 299 114.44 104.52 -29.72
CA HIS A 299 113.98 104.53 -31.13
C HIS A 299 112.46 104.55 -31.44
N ILE A 300 111.89 105.76 -31.38
CA ILE A 300 110.57 106.14 -31.93
C ILE A 300 110.63 106.20 -33.47
N HIS A 301 110.70 105.03 -34.13
CA HIS A 301 110.36 104.84 -35.55
C HIS A 301 110.00 103.39 -35.91
N VAL A 302 110.51 102.42 -35.15
CA VAL A 302 110.06 101.00 -35.20
C VAL A 302 108.67 100.82 -34.58
N ALA A 303 108.21 101.81 -33.80
CA ALA A 303 107.02 101.77 -32.97
C ALA A 303 105.71 101.50 -33.72
N SER A 304 105.46 102.12 -34.88
CA SER A 304 104.19 101.94 -35.61
C SER A 304 104.01 100.52 -36.17
N SER A 305 105.08 99.95 -36.74
CA SER A 305 105.07 98.57 -37.26
C SER A 305 104.90 97.55 -36.12
N GLN A 306 105.66 97.70 -35.03
CA GLN A 306 105.48 96.84 -33.86
C GLN A 306 104.15 97.04 -33.13
N GLN A 307 103.56 98.25 -33.17
CA GLN A 307 102.25 98.49 -32.59
C GLN A 307 101.15 97.80 -33.41
N ALA A 308 101.17 97.93 -34.75
CA ALA A 308 100.25 97.21 -35.62
C ALA A 308 100.38 95.68 -35.47
N GLN A 309 101.60 95.15 -35.33
CA GLN A 309 101.83 93.73 -35.04
C GLN A 309 101.28 93.32 -33.67
N ARG A 310 101.54 94.09 -32.61
CA ARG A 310 100.98 93.83 -31.27
C ARG A 310 99.46 93.97 -31.21
N GLU A 311 98.87 94.82 -32.04
CA GLU A 311 97.41 94.96 -32.15
C GLU A 311 96.80 93.77 -32.91
N LEU A 312 97.41 93.31 -34.01
CA LEU A 312 97.06 92.05 -34.65
C LEU A 312 97.23 90.83 -33.73
N GLU A 313 98.27 90.78 -32.90
CA GLU A 313 98.46 89.69 -31.92
C GLU A 313 97.42 89.77 -30.80
N ARG A 314 97.02 90.97 -30.34
CA ARG A 314 95.91 91.16 -29.40
C ARG A 314 94.58 90.73 -30.01
N GLU A 315 94.30 91.06 -31.27
CA GLU A 315 93.10 90.60 -31.96
C GLU A 315 93.11 89.09 -32.20
N ARG A 316 94.24 88.51 -32.60
CA ARG A 316 94.39 87.05 -32.72
C ARG A 316 94.15 86.35 -31.38
N VAL A 317 94.72 86.85 -30.28
CA VAL A 317 94.49 86.28 -28.93
C VAL A 317 93.03 86.46 -28.50
N ARG A 318 92.37 87.58 -28.86
CA ARG A 318 90.91 87.73 -28.66
C ARG A 318 90.12 86.70 -29.45
N PHE A 319 90.38 86.53 -30.75
CA PHE A 319 89.70 85.52 -31.56
C PHE A 319 89.98 84.08 -31.08
N GLU A 320 91.18 83.77 -30.59
CA GLU A 320 91.49 82.47 -29.98
C GLU A 320 90.73 82.27 -28.65
N MET A 321 90.58 83.32 -27.82
CA MET A 321 89.75 83.29 -26.61
C MET A 321 88.25 83.20 -26.91
N GLU A 322 87.76 83.92 -27.91
CA GLU A 322 86.35 83.89 -28.36
C GLU A 322 85.99 82.53 -28.96
N LEU A 323 86.86 81.95 -29.78
CA LEU A 323 86.70 80.61 -30.35
C LEU A 323 86.74 79.51 -29.28
N ASP A 324 87.57 79.65 -28.25
CA ASP A 324 87.60 78.74 -27.10
C ASP A 324 86.35 78.90 -26.21
N ALA A 325 85.88 80.14 -26.00
CA ALA A 325 84.61 80.41 -25.32
C ALA A 325 83.41 79.83 -26.09
N GLU A 326 83.38 79.95 -27.42
CA GLU A 326 82.35 79.38 -28.29
C GLU A 326 82.38 77.86 -28.30
N LYS A 327 83.56 77.22 -28.39
CA LYS A 327 83.71 75.76 -28.21
C LYS A 327 83.20 75.29 -26.85
N LYS A 328 83.48 76.04 -25.78
CA LYS A 328 82.97 75.76 -24.43
C LYS A 328 81.45 75.92 -24.34
N LEU A 329 80.88 76.93 -25.00
CA LEU A 329 79.43 77.14 -25.11
C LEU A 329 78.75 76.00 -25.89
N GLN A 330 79.29 75.63 -27.06
CA GLN A 330 78.80 74.53 -27.89
C GLN A 330 78.86 73.18 -27.16
N THR A 331 79.93 72.94 -26.39
CA THR A 331 80.08 71.75 -25.54
C THR A 331 79.04 71.73 -24.41
N ARG A 332 78.75 72.88 -23.77
CA ARG A 332 77.68 72.99 -22.77
C ARG A 332 76.31 72.70 -23.39
N MET A 333 75.96 73.35 -24.50
CA MET A 333 74.70 73.09 -25.22
C MET A 333 74.54 71.62 -25.63
N HIS A 334 75.60 70.96 -26.09
CA HIS A 334 75.54 69.54 -26.45
C HIS A 334 75.31 68.64 -25.22
N ASN A 335 75.94 68.95 -24.10
CA ASN A 335 75.71 68.25 -22.83
C ASN A 335 74.30 68.51 -22.25
N GLU A 336 73.78 69.73 -22.37
CA GLU A 336 72.41 70.09 -21.96
C GLU A 336 71.36 69.39 -22.84
N ALA A 337 71.54 69.39 -24.17
CA ALA A 337 70.67 68.65 -25.09
C ALA A 337 70.68 67.14 -24.79
N ARG A 338 71.87 66.57 -24.48
CA ARG A 338 71.99 65.17 -24.05
C ARG A 338 71.30 64.91 -22.71
N ARG A 339 71.40 65.83 -21.74
CA ARG A 339 70.68 65.76 -20.47
C ARG A 339 69.17 65.77 -20.69
N TYR A 340 68.63 66.75 -21.42
CA TYR A 340 67.20 66.82 -21.74
C TYR A 340 66.68 65.57 -22.46
N SER A 341 67.50 64.96 -23.33
CA SER A 341 67.16 63.69 -24.00
C SER A 341 67.04 62.52 -23.00
N LEU A 342 68.00 62.38 -22.07
CA LEU A 342 67.97 61.36 -21.02
C LEU A 342 66.83 61.60 -20.00
N GLU A 343 66.59 62.85 -19.63
CA GLU A 343 65.54 63.26 -18.70
C GLU A 343 64.14 62.99 -19.31
N ARG A 344 63.95 63.32 -20.59
CA ARG A 344 62.75 62.96 -21.36
C ARG A 344 62.56 61.45 -21.50
N GLN A 345 63.64 60.69 -21.75
CA GLN A 345 63.57 59.23 -21.83
C GLN A 345 63.14 58.63 -20.49
N SER A 346 63.72 59.09 -19.38
CA SER A 346 63.35 58.68 -18.02
C SER A 346 61.88 58.92 -17.72
N SER A 347 61.36 60.13 -18.00
CA SER A 347 59.93 60.43 -17.83
C SER A 347 59.02 59.59 -18.73
N MET A 348 59.47 59.22 -19.94
CA MET A 348 58.68 58.40 -20.87
C MET A 348 58.66 56.92 -20.47
N ASP A 349 59.74 56.41 -19.88
CA ASP A 349 59.78 55.05 -19.32
C ASP A 349 59.04 54.95 -17.97
N GLN A 350 59.04 56.01 -17.15
CA GLN A 350 58.14 56.16 -16.01
C GLN A 350 56.66 56.14 -16.44
N LEU A 351 56.30 56.84 -17.52
CA LEU A 351 54.95 56.83 -18.09
C LEU A 351 54.51 55.45 -18.60
N LYS A 352 55.42 54.63 -19.14
CA LYS A 352 55.13 53.23 -19.49
C LYS A 352 54.90 52.36 -18.26
N ALA A 353 55.68 52.58 -17.20
CA ALA A 353 55.53 51.84 -15.94
C ALA A 353 54.15 52.11 -15.32
N THR A 354 53.73 53.38 -15.23
CA THR A 354 52.39 53.72 -14.71
C THR A 354 51.26 53.30 -15.64
N LEU A 355 51.46 53.30 -16.97
CA LEU A 355 50.47 52.75 -17.91
C LEU A 355 50.26 51.25 -17.69
N THR A 356 51.35 50.46 -17.64
CA THR A 356 51.26 49.00 -17.42
C THR A 356 50.79 48.63 -16.01
N GLU A 357 50.93 49.51 -15.02
CA GLU A 357 50.32 49.37 -13.70
C GLU A 357 48.82 49.69 -13.74
N ALA A 358 48.40 50.73 -14.45
CA ALA A 358 46.99 51.04 -14.68
C ALA A 358 46.26 49.93 -15.47
N GLU A 359 46.89 49.34 -16.49
CA GLU A 359 46.37 48.19 -17.24
C GLU A 359 46.15 46.97 -16.33
N LYS A 360 47.08 46.68 -15.41
CA LYS A 360 46.93 45.60 -14.41
C LYS A 360 45.80 45.87 -13.42
N LEU A 361 45.68 47.11 -12.94
CA LEU A 361 44.59 47.51 -12.05
C LEU A 361 43.23 47.42 -12.76
N GLN A 362 43.17 47.80 -14.03
CA GLN A 362 41.95 47.67 -14.84
C GLN A 362 41.57 46.21 -15.11
N ALA A 363 42.55 45.34 -15.37
CA ALA A 363 42.33 43.89 -15.49
C ALA A 363 41.80 43.29 -14.17
N SER A 364 42.43 43.61 -13.03
CA SER A 364 41.99 43.15 -11.71
C SER A 364 40.61 43.68 -11.31
N LEU A 365 40.24 44.89 -11.74
CA LEU A 365 38.89 45.44 -11.56
C LEU A 365 37.83 44.70 -12.40
N ALA A 366 38.17 44.31 -13.63
CA ALA A 366 37.29 43.48 -14.46
C ALA A 366 37.11 42.06 -13.88
N GLU A 367 38.20 41.47 -13.37
CA GLU A 367 38.21 40.14 -12.75
C GLU A 367 37.41 40.12 -11.44
N THR A 368 37.55 41.14 -10.59
CA THR A 368 36.75 41.27 -9.36
C THR A 368 35.28 41.63 -9.61
N THR A 369 34.95 42.38 -10.67
CA THR A 369 33.53 42.62 -11.03
C THR A 369 32.86 41.38 -11.63
N ALA A 370 33.60 40.55 -12.39
CA ALA A 370 33.11 39.24 -12.82
C ALA A 370 32.85 38.31 -11.63
N ALA A 371 33.83 38.15 -10.72
CA ALA A 371 33.67 37.34 -9.51
C ALA A 371 32.53 37.83 -8.61
N ASN A 372 32.31 39.15 -8.52
CA ASN A 372 31.15 39.69 -7.78
C ASN A 372 29.82 39.33 -8.45
N ALA A 373 29.74 39.29 -9.79
CA ALA A 373 28.53 38.86 -10.50
C ALA A 373 28.21 37.37 -10.26
N GLU A 374 29.22 36.50 -10.27
CA GLU A 374 29.08 35.07 -9.94
C GLU A 374 28.62 34.84 -8.49
N LEU A 375 29.15 35.63 -7.54
CA LEU A 375 28.67 35.65 -6.16
C LEU A 375 27.22 36.14 -6.05
N GLN A 376 26.83 37.16 -6.84
CA GLN A 376 25.47 37.68 -6.87
C GLN A 376 24.46 36.61 -7.35
N ASP A 377 24.78 35.89 -8.43
CA ASP A 377 23.94 34.79 -8.96
C ASP A 377 23.88 33.61 -7.98
N SER A 378 25.01 33.27 -7.36
CA SER A 378 25.07 32.25 -6.30
C SER A 378 24.18 32.59 -5.09
N ILE A 379 24.12 33.87 -4.69
CA ILE A 379 23.22 34.34 -3.63
C ILE A 379 21.75 34.20 -4.06
N VAL A 380 21.38 34.68 -5.26
CA VAL A 380 20.00 34.56 -5.78
C VAL A 380 19.54 33.11 -5.85
N ARG A 381 20.42 32.20 -6.29
CA ARG A 381 20.17 30.76 -6.30
C ARG A 381 19.96 30.18 -4.90
N LEU A 382 20.82 30.52 -3.94
CA LEU A 382 20.68 30.06 -2.55
C LEU A 382 19.40 30.61 -1.87
N GLU A 383 18.97 31.83 -2.22
CA GLU A 383 17.69 32.37 -1.76
C GLU A 383 16.48 31.63 -2.37
N ALA A 384 16.56 31.23 -3.65
CA ALA A 384 15.54 30.39 -4.28
C ALA A 384 15.48 28.99 -3.64
N GLU A 385 16.62 28.31 -3.46
CA GLU A 385 16.70 26.99 -2.81
C GLU A 385 16.21 27.05 -1.34
N ARG A 386 16.49 28.15 -0.63
CA ARG A 386 15.94 28.44 0.71
C ARG A 386 14.41 28.63 0.69
N ALA A 387 13.88 29.38 -0.29
CA ALA A 387 12.43 29.59 -0.43
C ALA A 387 11.70 28.27 -0.73
N THR A 388 12.22 27.45 -1.63
CA THR A 388 11.71 26.09 -1.90
C THR A 388 11.73 25.22 -0.65
N SER A 389 12.85 25.23 0.10
CA SER A 389 12.99 24.47 1.35
C SER A 389 11.98 24.90 2.42
N GLN A 390 11.73 26.21 2.57
CA GLN A 390 10.69 26.73 3.46
C GLN A 390 9.26 26.39 3.00
N GLY A 391 9.04 26.29 1.68
CA GLY A 391 7.79 25.77 1.11
C GLY A 391 7.55 24.33 1.51
N LEU A 392 8.52 23.44 1.26
CA LEU A 392 8.46 22.02 1.62
C LEU A 392 8.25 21.79 3.12
N LEU A 393 8.93 22.56 3.98
CA LEU A 393 8.73 22.48 5.44
C LEU A 393 7.32 22.92 5.87
N LYS A 394 6.69 23.90 5.20
CA LYS A 394 5.30 24.27 5.46
C LYS A 394 4.31 23.20 5.01
N THR A 395 4.54 22.57 3.86
CA THR A 395 3.74 21.45 3.38
C THR A 395 3.83 20.28 4.35
N LEU A 396 5.04 19.85 4.72
CA LEU A 396 5.26 18.76 5.68
C LEU A 396 4.61 19.03 7.05
N ALA A 397 4.66 20.27 7.54
CA ALA A 397 3.96 20.66 8.78
C ALA A 397 2.43 20.58 8.63
N SER A 398 1.88 20.95 7.47
CA SER A 398 0.45 20.78 7.15
C SER A 398 0.06 19.31 7.06
N ASP A 399 0.89 18.47 6.45
CA ASP A 399 0.63 17.04 6.28
C ASP A 399 0.65 16.30 7.63
N VAL A 400 1.61 16.63 8.51
CA VAL A 400 1.65 16.11 9.90
C VAL A 400 0.41 16.57 10.70
N GLN A 401 -0.03 17.82 10.54
CA GLN A 401 -1.25 18.33 11.17
C GLN A 401 -2.51 17.60 10.65
N ALA A 402 -2.56 17.29 9.35
CA ALA A 402 -3.64 16.52 8.74
C ALA A 402 -3.65 15.06 9.23
N GLN A 403 -2.50 14.37 9.19
CA GLN A 403 -2.36 13.00 9.69
C GLN A 403 -2.76 12.88 11.17
N LYS A 404 -2.38 13.85 12.02
CA LYS A 404 -2.86 13.89 13.40
C LYS A 404 -4.39 14.01 13.47
N THR A 405 -4.97 14.91 12.69
CA THR A 405 -6.43 15.11 12.64
C THR A 405 -7.18 13.86 12.11
N GLU A 406 -6.53 13.02 11.32
CA GLU A 406 -7.07 11.72 10.90
C GLU A 406 -6.91 10.66 11.99
N LEU A 407 -5.77 10.62 12.70
CA LEU A 407 -5.56 9.73 13.86
C LEU A 407 -6.59 10.00 14.96
N ASP A 408 -6.79 11.28 15.34
CA ASP A 408 -7.78 11.73 16.31
C ASP A 408 -9.23 11.29 15.92
N ARG A 409 -9.51 11.15 14.61
CA ARG A 409 -10.80 10.61 14.10
C ARG A 409 -10.87 9.09 14.16
N PHE A 410 -9.78 8.39 13.85
CA PHE A 410 -9.74 6.92 13.95
C PHE A 410 -9.90 6.46 15.40
N GLU A 411 -9.24 7.12 16.36
CA GLU A 411 -9.42 6.84 17.79
C GLU A 411 -10.87 7.04 18.23
N LYS A 412 -11.51 8.14 17.80
CA LYS A 412 -12.92 8.40 18.09
C LYS A 412 -13.87 7.37 17.45
N ALA A 413 -13.61 6.97 16.20
CA ALA A 413 -14.40 5.95 15.51
C ALA A 413 -14.21 4.55 16.14
N GLN A 414 -13.02 4.23 16.64
CA GLN A 414 -12.80 3.00 17.41
C GLN A 414 -13.57 3.01 18.72
N ALA A 415 -13.55 4.12 19.48
CA ALA A 415 -14.32 4.24 20.72
C ALA A 415 -15.84 4.12 20.49
N GLU A 416 -16.36 4.71 19.40
CA GLU A 416 -17.76 4.54 18.98
C GLU A 416 -18.09 3.09 18.60
N TRP A 417 -17.19 2.40 17.90
CA TRP A 417 -17.33 0.98 17.57
C TRP A 417 -17.28 0.06 18.80
N GLU A 418 -16.41 0.34 19.78
CA GLU A 418 -16.33 -0.44 21.02
C GLU A 418 -17.60 -0.32 21.86
N VAL A 419 -18.24 0.85 21.89
CA VAL A 419 -19.55 1.06 22.53
C VAL A 419 -20.66 0.32 21.79
N GLU A 420 -20.73 0.42 20.45
CA GLU A 420 -21.74 -0.30 19.66
C GLU A 420 -21.56 -1.81 19.77
N LYS A 421 -20.31 -2.30 19.80
CA LYS A 421 -19.99 -3.71 20.05
C LYS A 421 -20.54 -4.19 21.40
N GLN A 422 -20.29 -3.44 22.49
CA GLN A 422 -20.86 -3.78 23.81
C GLN A 422 -22.39 -3.75 23.80
N HIS A 423 -23.00 -2.83 23.04
CA HIS A 423 -24.44 -2.79 22.88
C HIS A 423 -24.97 -4.05 22.18
N LEU A 424 -24.38 -4.44 21.05
CA LEU A 424 -24.74 -5.66 20.32
C LEU A 424 -24.51 -6.94 21.13
N GLU A 425 -23.42 -7.03 21.90
CA GLU A 425 -23.16 -8.14 22.83
C GLU A 425 -24.26 -8.22 23.92
N SER A 426 -24.72 -7.07 24.44
CA SER A 426 -25.84 -7.02 25.39
C SER A 426 -27.19 -7.41 24.77
N GLN A 427 -27.43 -7.04 23.51
CA GLN A 427 -28.62 -7.47 22.76
C GLN A 427 -28.59 -8.99 22.51
N ALA A 428 -27.45 -9.55 22.11
CA ALA A 428 -27.28 -10.98 21.89
C ALA A 428 -27.59 -11.79 23.17
N ALA A 429 -27.06 -11.37 24.32
CA ALA A 429 -27.37 -11.99 25.61
C ALA A 429 -28.87 -11.93 25.95
N SER A 430 -29.56 -10.82 25.63
CA SER A 430 -31.02 -10.69 25.78
C SER A 430 -31.79 -11.63 24.84
N HIS A 431 -31.32 -11.80 23.60
CA HIS A 431 -31.90 -12.74 22.64
C HIS A 431 -31.74 -14.20 23.06
N ASP A 432 -30.59 -14.62 23.60
CA ASP A 432 -30.46 -15.98 24.13
C ASP A 432 -31.27 -16.19 25.43
N ALA A 433 -31.39 -15.18 26.31
CA ALA A 433 -32.27 -15.25 27.48
C ALA A 433 -33.76 -15.37 27.11
N THR A 434 -34.23 -14.66 26.07
CA THR A 434 -35.61 -14.78 25.59
C THR A 434 -35.87 -16.10 24.87
N LYS A 435 -34.92 -16.59 24.08
CA LYS A 435 -34.91 -17.92 23.45
C LYS A 435 -34.91 -19.06 24.48
N ALA A 436 -34.21 -18.90 25.60
CA ALA A 436 -34.27 -19.85 26.72
C ALA A 436 -35.65 -19.87 27.40
N LYS A 437 -36.27 -18.70 27.63
CA LYS A 437 -37.65 -18.62 28.13
C LYS A 437 -38.66 -19.25 27.16
N LEU A 438 -38.49 -19.03 25.85
CA LEU A 438 -39.37 -19.59 24.83
C LEU A 438 -39.31 -21.13 24.83
N LYS A 439 -38.10 -21.72 24.87
CA LYS A 439 -37.93 -23.18 25.04
C LYS A 439 -38.56 -23.73 26.33
N ALA A 440 -38.51 -22.98 27.43
CA ALA A 440 -39.15 -23.39 28.68
C ALA A 440 -40.68 -23.41 28.54
N MET A 441 -41.27 -22.45 27.81
CA MET A 441 -42.70 -22.45 27.50
C MET A 441 -43.11 -23.53 26.50
N GLU A 442 -42.27 -23.87 25.52
CA GLU A 442 -42.49 -25.00 24.61
C GLU A 442 -42.52 -26.34 25.36
N ALA A 443 -41.60 -26.55 26.31
CA ALA A 443 -41.60 -27.71 27.18
C ALA A 443 -42.87 -27.77 28.04
N TYR A 444 -43.24 -26.66 28.70
CA TYR A 444 -44.45 -26.58 29.53
C TYR A 444 -45.74 -26.79 28.73
N ASN A 445 -45.85 -26.24 27.51
CA ASN A 445 -46.96 -26.53 26.61
C ASN A 445 -47.02 -28.01 26.21
N THR A 446 -45.87 -28.68 26.06
CA THR A 446 -45.81 -30.11 25.77
C THR A 446 -46.30 -30.94 26.97
N GLU A 447 -45.94 -30.56 28.19
CA GLU A 447 -46.46 -31.16 29.42
C GLU A 447 -47.98 -30.94 29.59
N LEU A 448 -48.48 -29.72 29.32
CA LEU A 448 -49.92 -29.43 29.31
C LEU A 448 -50.66 -30.26 28.26
N GLN A 449 -50.12 -30.41 27.05
CA GLN A 449 -50.73 -31.20 25.99
C GLN A 449 -50.80 -32.70 26.37
N ALA A 450 -49.78 -33.21 27.07
CA ALA A 450 -49.78 -34.55 27.63
C ALA A 450 -50.84 -34.71 28.75
N LEU A 451 -50.91 -33.76 29.69
CA LEU A 451 -51.94 -33.72 30.75
C LEU A 451 -53.36 -33.71 30.18
N ILE A 452 -53.64 -32.84 29.21
CA ILE A 452 -54.94 -32.76 28.51
C ILE A 452 -55.27 -34.10 27.83
N SER A 453 -54.28 -34.76 27.23
CA SER A 453 -54.46 -36.07 26.60
C SER A 453 -54.81 -37.15 27.63
N THR A 454 -54.10 -37.20 28.76
CA THR A 454 -54.38 -38.13 29.87
C THR A 454 -55.78 -37.90 30.45
N THR A 455 -56.11 -36.67 30.84
CA THR A 455 -57.45 -36.33 31.34
C THR A 455 -58.54 -36.69 30.33
N GLY A 456 -58.32 -36.45 29.03
CA GLY A 456 -59.25 -36.87 27.98
C GLY A 456 -59.45 -38.39 27.86
N THR A 457 -58.44 -39.21 28.19
CA THR A 457 -58.61 -40.67 28.29
C THR A 457 -59.32 -41.08 29.57
N GLU A 458 -59.07 -40.41 30.70
CA GLU A 458 -59.77 -40.65 31.97
C GLU A 458 -61.25 -40.29 31.88
N THR A 459 -61.61 -39.16 31.25
CA THR A 459 -63.00 -38.76 30.98
C THR A 459 -63.72 -39.83 30.17
N LYS A 460 -63.13 -40.33 29.07
CA LYS A 460 -63.70 -41.42 28.27
C LYS A 460 -63.85 -42.72 29.05
N ALA A 461 -62.93 -43.03 29.96
CA ALA A 461 -63.03 -44.19 30.85
C ALA A 461 -64.15 -44.03 31.89
N LEU A 462 -64.42 -42.80 32.36
CA LEU A 462 -65.55 -42.48 33.24
C LEU A 462 -66.88 -42.52 32.49
N GLU A 463 -66.97 -41.96 31.29
CA GLU A 463 -68.12 -42.06 30.38
C GLU A 463 -68.48 -43.53 30.10
N ALA A 464 -67.48 -44.37 29.79
CA ALA A 464 -67.69 -45.81 29.58
C ALA A 464 -68.12 -46.56 30.85
N LYS A 465 -67.69 -46.14 32.04
CA LYS A 465 -68.19 -46.68 33.33
C LYS A 465 -69.64 -46.24 33.59
N LEU A 466 -69.97 -44.99 33.31
CA LEU A 466 -71.29 -44.40 33.50
C LEU A 466 -72.33 -45.02 32.54
N ALA A 467 -71.97 -45.24 31.28
CA ALA A 467 -72.79 -45.97 30.31
C ALA A 467 -73.05 -47.44 30.75
N LYS A 468 -72.04 -48.13 31.30
CA LYS A 468 -72.22 -49.48 31.88
C LYS A 468 -73.12 -49.46 33.12
N LEU A 469 -73.07 -48.39 33.93
CA LEU A 469 -73.92 -48.25 35.11
C LEU A 469 -75.39 -48.01 34.73
N HIS A 470 -75.66 -47.21 33.69
CA HIS A 470 -77.01 -47.10 33.13
C HIS A 470 -77.52 -48.42 32.55
N ALA A 471 -76.73 -49.12 31.74
CA ALA A 471 -77.13 -50.44 31.22
C ALA A 471 -77.42 -51.47 32.32
N ALA A 472 -76.70 -51.41 33.45
CA ALA A 472 -76.98 -52.24 34.63
C ALA A 472 -78.25 -51.80 35.39
N GLN A 473 -78.54 -50.49 35.45
CA GLN A 473 -79.77 -49.94 36.01
C GLN A 473 -81.00 -50.32 35.17
N ASP A 474 -80.89 -50.29 33.85
CA ASP A 474 -81.94 -50.70 32.92
C ASP A 474 -82.23 -52.20 33.06
N ALA A 475 -81.18 -53.04 33.11
CA ALA A 475 -81.30 -54.48 33.35
C ALA A 475 -81.97 -54.80 34.71
N LEU A 476 -81.57 -54.10 35.79
CA LEU A 476 -82.19 -54.26 37.11
C LEU A 476 -83.66 -53.79 37.12
N THR A 477 -84.00 -52.79 36.31
CA THR A 477 -85.40 -52.32 36.16
C THR A 477 -86.25 -53.39 35.45
N ALA A 478 -85.75 -53.98 34.37
CA ALA A 478 -86.41 -55.10 33.69
C ALA A 478 -86.53 -56.35 34.57
N GLU A 479 -85.51 -56.69 35.37
CA GLU A 479 -85.58 -57.78 36.34
C GLU A 479 -86.64 -57.51 37.42
N LYS A 480 -86.71 -56.28 37.93
CA LYS A 480 -87.74 -55.85 38.90
C LYS A 480 -89.15 -55.96 38.31
N GLU A 481 -89.36 -55.57 37.05
CA GLU A 481 -90.65 -55.71 36.36
C GLU A 481 -91.04 -57.19 36.18
N SER A 482 -90.08 -58.03 35.79
CA SER A 482 -90.27 -59.49 35.69
C SER A 482 -90.62 -60.10 37.06
N LEU A 483 -89.93 -59.70 38.14
CA LEU A 483 -90.23 -60.14 39.51
C LEU A 483 -91.61 -59.70 39.97
N LEU A 484 -92.04 -58.46 39.67
CA LEU A 484 -93.39 -57.98 39.96
C LEU A 484 -94.46 -58.78 39.19
N HIS A 485 -94.19 -59.14 37.93
CA HIS A 485 -95.08 -59.99 37.15
C HIS A 485 -95.16 -61.43 37.73
N HIS A 486 -94.03 -61.98 38.20
CA HIS A 486 -94.02 -63.25 38.90
C HIS A 486 -94.77 -63.22 40.24
N VAL A 487 -94.59 -62.17 41.07
CA VAL A 487 -95.31 -62.00 42.33
C VAL A 487 -96.81 -61.93 42.10
N THR A 488 -97.26 -61.01 41.23
CA THR A 488 -98.69 -60.86 40.91
C THR A 488 -99.32 -62.12 40.31
N LYS A 489 -98.55 -62.89 39.53
CA LYS A 489 -98.98 -64.23 39.10
C LYS A 489 -99.12 -65.20 40.27
N THR A 490 -98.15 -65.27 41.19
CA THR A 490 -98.25 -66.18 42.35
C THR A 490 -99.37 -65.78 43.32
N GLU A 491 -99.72 -64.50 43.42
CA GLU A 491 -100.89 -64.02 44.16
C GLU A 491 -102.19 -64.51 43.52
N ALA A 492 -102.31 -64.44 42.18
CA ALA A 492 -103.44 -64.98 41.44
C ALA A 492 -103.53 -66.53 41.52
N ASP A 493 -102.41 -67.24 41.46
CA ASP A 493 -102.36 -68.70 41.65
C ASP A 493 -102.77 -69.09 43.09
N LEU A 494 -102.41 -68.30 44.10
CA LEU A 494 -102.86 -68.48 45.49
C LEU A 494 -104.36 -68.20 45.66
N GLU A 495 -104.91 -67.18 45.01
CA GLU A 495 -106.36 -66.96 44.96
C GLU A 495 -107.10 -68.15 44.31
N ALA A 496 -106.56 -68.69 43.21
CA ALA A 496 -107.14 -69.85 42.54
C ALA A 496 -107.14 -71.09 43.46
N LEU A 497 -106.03 -71.34 44.18
CA LEU A 497 -105.96 -72.40 45.18
C LEU A 497 -106.93 -72.19 46.34
N ALA A 498 -107.14 -70.95 46.80
CA ALA A 498 -108.14 -70.64 47.82
C ALA A 498 -109.59 -70.91 47.36
N ARG A 499 -109.89 -70.67 46.07
CA ARG A 499 -111.19 -71.02 45.47
C ARG A 499 -111.37 -72.54 45.39
N ILE A 500 -110.36 -73.28 44.91
CA ILE A 500 -110.36 -74.75 44.87
C ILE A 500 -110.48 -75.36 46.28
N GLN A 501 -109.84 -74.77 47.29
CA GLN A 501 -109.97 -75.19 48.69
C GLN A 501 -111.40 -75.01 49.19
N LYS A 502 -112.04 -73.86 48.89
CA LYS A 502 -113.43 -73.60 49.24
C LYS A 502 -114.40 -74.56 48.53
N GLU A 503 -114.17 -74.85 47.24
CA GLU A 503 -114.93 -75.83 46.46
C GLU A 503 -114.79 -77.23 47.05
N ASN A 504 -113.57 -77.64 47.43
CA ASN A 504 -113.35 -78.89 48.18
C ASN A 504 -114.10 -78.90 49.53
N ASP A 505 -114.10 -77.81 50.29
CA ASP A 505 -114.87 -77.72 51.53
C ASP A 505 -116.39 -77.77 51.29
N GLU A 506 -116.87 -77.30 50.14
CA GLU A 506 -118.28 -77.39 49.71
C GLU A 506 -118.64 -78.81 49.27
N LEU A 507 -117.77 -79.49 48.51
CA LEU A 507 -117.88 -80.91 48.17
C LEU A 507 -117.82 -81.80 49.42
N GLN A 508 -116.93 -81.54 50.37
CA GLN A 508 -116.85 -82.27 51.63
C GLN A 508 -118.12 -82.07 52.48
N ARG A 509 -118.69 -80.86 52.46
CA ARG A 509 -120.03 -80.58 53.05
C ARG A 509 -121.20 -81.19 52.27
N ALA A 510 -121.03 -81.51 50.99
CA ALA A 510 -122.02 -82.27 50.21
C ALA A 510 -121.93 -83.77 50.51
N ILE A 511 -120.72 -84.34 50.52
CA ILE A 511 -120.42 -85.73 50.88
C ILE A 511 -120.90 -86.03 52.30
N ASN A 512 -120.58 -85.17 53.27
CA ASN A 512 -121.05 -85.32 54.66
C ASN A 512 -122.58 -85.20 54.81
N ARG A 513 -123.26 -84.47 53.90
CA ARG A 513 -124.74 -84.47 53.83
C ARG A 513 -125.26 -85.75 53.21
N ALA A 514 -124.70 -86.21 52.10
CA ALA A 514 -125.10 -87.46 51.44
C ALA A 514 -124.90 -88.69 52.34
N LEU A 515 -123.80 -88.77 53.08
CA LEU A 515 -123.58 -89.78 54.13
C LEU A 515 -124.69 -89.75 55.18
N LYS A 516 -125.05 -88.57 55.67
CA LYS A 516 -126.12 -88.40 56.66
C LYS A 516 -127.52 -88.73 56.12
N THR A 517 -127.75 -88.52 54.81
CA THR A 517 -128.95 -88.98 54.12
C THR A 517 -128.99 -90.51 54.03
N LEU A 518 -127.89 -91.15 53.63
CA LEU A 518 -127.73 -92.62 53.63
C LEU A 518 -127.91 -93.24 55.03
N GLU A 519 -127.44 -92.58 56.09
CA GLU A 519 -127.68 -92.98 57.47
C GLU A 519 -129.18 -92.88 57.83
N SER A 520 -129.89 -91.86 57.34
CA SER A 520 -131.34 -91.73 57.54
C SER A 520 -132.17 -92.74 56.72
N GLU A 521 -131.73 -93.08 55.50
CA GLU A 521 -132.35 -94.12 54.68
C GLU A 521 -132.11 -95.52 55.28
N LYS A 522 -130.92 -95.77 55.81
CA LYS A 522 -130.61 -96.98 56.59
C LYS A 522 -131.49 -97.09 57.86
N ALA A 523 -131.76 -95.97 58.54
CA ALA A 523 -132.69 -95.94 59.66
C ALA A 523 -134.15 -96.19 59.23
N GLY A 524 -134.58 -95.66 58.08
CA GLY A 524 -135.90 -95.91 57.51
C GLY A 524 -136.10 -97.38 57.11
N LEU A 525 -135.12 -97.99 56.45
CA LEU A 525 -135.14 -99.41 56.07
C LEU A 525 -135.18 -100.34 57.29
N LEU A 526 -134.57 -99.95 58.42
CA LEU A 526 -134.65 -100.69 59.68
C LEU A 526 -136.04 -100.64 60.34
N HIS A 527 -136.89 -99.66 60.03
CA HIS A 527 -138.20 -99.54 60.66
C HIS A 527 -139.30 -100.42 60.03
N HIS A 528 -139.11 -100.87 58.78
CA HIS A 528 -140.04 -101.78 58.09
C HIS A 528 -139.73 -103.28 58.28
N ALA A 529 -138.70 -103.61 59.07
CA ALA A 529 -138.29 -104.99 59.37
C ALA A 529 -138.67 -105.44 60.80
N THR A 530 -139.83 -105.00 61.30
CA THR A 530 -140.43 -105.55 62.52
C THR A 530 -141.08 -106.92 62.27
N THR A 531 -141.42 -107.64 63.33
CA THR A 531 -142.29 -108.84 63.34
C THR A 531 -141.79 -110.04 62.51
N ASN A 532 -140.80 -110.75 63.06
CA ASN A 532 -140.88 -112.20 63.25
C ASN A 532 -140.01 -112.63 64.45
N ASP A 533 -140.37 -113.73 65.09
CA ASP A 533 -139.88 -114.16 66.41
C ASP A 533 -138.38 -114.51 66.41
N VAL A 534 -137.56 -114.26 67.44
CA VAL A 534 -137.74 -114.33 68.92
C VAL A 534 -137.72 -115.76 69.48
N HIS A 535 -136.66 -116.51 69.14
CA HIS A 535 -135.96 -117.48 70.01
C HIS A 535 -134.45 -117.39 69.64
N GLU A 536 -133.46 -117.41 70.54
CA GLU A 536 -133.54 -117.58 71.99
C GLU A 536 -132.39 -116.88 72.76
N ALA A 537 -132.74 -116.50 74.00
CA ALA A 537 -131.96 -116.34 75.23
C ALA A 537 -130.41 -116.23 75.19
N THR A 538 -129.77 -115.20 75.74
CA THR A 538 -129.82 -114.68 77.14
C THR A 538 -129.04 -115.52 78.17
N ILE A 539 -127.71 -115.52 78.04
CA ILE A 539 -126.72 -115.61 79.14
C ILE A 539 -125.49 -114.79 78.69
N ALA A 540 -124.91 -113.83 79.39
CA ALA A 540 -125.37 -112.91 80.45
C ALA A 540 -124.57 -111.60 80.22
N GLN A 541 -125.12 -110.39 80.24
CA GLN A 541 -125.77 -109.70 81.36
C GLN A 541 -124.83 -109.41 82.54
N LEU A 542 -124.10 -108.28 82.44
CA LEU A 542 -123.28 -107.63 83.47
C LEU A 542 -122.00 -108.39 83.88
N MET A 543 -120.89 -107.75 84.26
CA MET A 543 -120.61 -106.33 84.58
C MET A 543 -119.52 -105.80 83.60
N LEU A 544 -119.50 -104.58 83.07
CA LEU A 544 -119.84 -103.25 83.60
C LEU A 544 -119.05 -102.85 84.86
N GLU A 545 -117.79 -102.42 84.70
CA GLU A 545 -117.34 -101.13 85.28
C GLU A 545 -115.92 -100.68 84.90
N ASN A 546 -115.67 -99.39 85.15
CA ASN A 546 -114.38 -98.72 85.39
C ASN A 546 -113.28 -98.67 84.30
N THR A 547 -113.28 -97.55 83.58
CA THR A 547 -112.19 -96.55 83.42
C THR A 547 -110.69 -96.94 83.41
N GLN A 548 -109.97 -96.30 82.46
CA GLN A 548 -108.51 -96.02 82.43
C GLN A 548 -107.56 -97.22 82.17
N LEU A 549 -106.35 -97.07 81.56
CA LEU A 549 -105.76 -96.03 80.69
C LEU A 549 -104.52 -96.62 79.98
N ARG A 550 -104.22 -96.15 78.74
CA ARG A 550 -102.89 -96.22 78.06
C ARG A 550 -102.47 -97.66 77.60
N SER A 551 -101.56 -97.84 76.64
CA SER A 551 -100.47 -96.94 76.19
C SER A 551 -100.16 -96.92 74.67
N THR A 552 -99.81 -95.72 74.21
CA THR A 552 -98.85 -95.34 73.14
C THR A 552 -98.56 -96.26 71.94
N VAL A 553 -98.90 -95.75 70.74
CA VAL A 553 -97.95 -95.58 69.63
C VAL A 553 -98.17 -94.20 69.00
N THR A 554 -97.12 -93.38 68.86
CA THR A 554 -97.17 -92.10 68.14
C THR A 554 -95.86 -91.88 67.37
N VAL A 555 -95.95 -91.74 66.05
CA VAL A 555 -94.82 -91.40 65.16
C VAL A 555 -94.99 -89.98 64.63
N ARG A 556 -93.95 -89.14 64.70
CA ARG A 556 -93.96 -87.81 64.06
C ARG A 556 -92.56 -87.37 63.62
N CYS A 557 -92.50 -86.64 62.49
CA CYS A 557 -91.28 -86.35 61.75
C CYS A 557 -90.37 -85.26 62.37
N PRO A 558 -89.06 -85.23 62.05
CA PRO A 558 -88.09 -84.30 62.64
C PRO A 558 -88.00 -82.96 61.86
N LEU A 559 -88.69 -81.92 62.35
CA LEU A 559 -88.62 -80.57 61.74
C LEU A 559 -87.37 -79.74 62.15
N ARG A 560 -86.36 -80.35 62.78
CA ARG A 560 -85.20 -79.64 63.38
C ARG A 560 -83.93 -79.60 62.51
N SER A 561 -83.86 -80.37 61.44
CA SER A 561 -82.63 -80.49 60.62
C SER A 561 -82.48 -79.42 59.53
N LEU A 562 -83.57 -78.72 59.15
CA LEU A 562 -83.53 -77.79 58.02
C LEU A 562 -82.85 -76.46 58.39
N MET A 563 -83.30 -75.80 59.48
CA MET A 563 -82.76 -74.50 59.91
C MET A 563 -81.25 -74.53 60.19
N ALA A 564 -80.74 -75.63 60.77
CA ALA A 564 -79.31 -75.81 61.03
C ALA A 564 -78.46 -75.96 59.75
N LEU A 565 -79.08 -76.29 58.61
CA LEU A 565 -78.43 -76.32 57.30
C LEU A 565 -78.47 -74.92 56.66
N THR A 566 -79.61 -74.22 56.73
CA THR A 566 -79.79 -72.89 56.14
C THR A 566 -78.76 -71.89 56.67
N THR A 567 -78.63 -71.73 57.99
CA THR A 567 -77.65 -70.77 58.57
C THR A 567 -76.22 -71.11 58.15
N ARG A 568 -75.88 -72.41 58.11
CA ARG A 568 -74.54 -72.89 57.77
C ARG A 568 -74.19 -72.74 56.27
N VAL A 569 -75.20 -72.58 55.41
CA VAL A 569 -75.04 -72.14 54.02
C VAL A 569 -74.91 -70.61 53.97
N GLN A 570 -75.73 -69.87 54.72
CA GLN A 570 -75.67 -68.41 54.85
C GLN A 570 -74.25 -67.94 55.23
N ASP A 571 -73.66 -68.54 56.27
CA ASP A 571 -72.31 -68.22 56.77
C ASP A 571 -71.23 -68.51 55.70
N LYS A 572 -71.41 -69.58 54.92
CA LYS A 572 -70.49 -69.95 53.83
C LYS A 572 -70.62 -69.02 52.62
N VAL A 573 -71.83 -68.57 52.28
CA VAL A 573 -72.06 -67.56 51.24
C VAL A 573 -71.45 -66.23 51.64
N ALA A 574 -71.67 -65.77 52.88
CA ALA A 574 -71.03 -64.56 53.42
C ALA A 574 -69.49 -64.65 53.42
N ALA A 575 -68.92 -65.82 53.78
CA ALA A 575 -67.48 -66.05 53.70
C ALA A 575 -66.96 -66.07 52.25
N ALA A 576 -67.72 -66.63 51.30
CA ALA A 576 -67.38 -66.63 49.88
C ALA A 576 -67.46 -65.21 49.28
N GLU A 577 -68.49 -64.43 49.60
CA GLU A 577 -68.57 -63.02 49.22
C GLU A 577 -67.41 -62.19 49.78
N ALA A 578 -67.03 -62.42 51.05
CA ALA A 578 -65.88 -61.75 51.66
C ALA A 578 -64.55 -62.16 50.99
N ALA A 579 -64.43 -63.41 50.53
CA ALA A 579 -63.29 -63.87 49.74
C ALA A 579 -63.27 -63.24 48.35
N VAL A 580 -64.40 -63.17 47.64
CA VAL A 580 -64.53 -62.49 46.33
C VAL A 580 -64.19 -61.01 46.46
N LYS A 581 -64.75 -60.30 47.45
CA LYS A 581 -64.46 -58.89 47.72
C LYS A 581 -62.96 -58.64 47.99
N ARG A 582 -62.27 -59.56 48.69
CA ARG A 582 -60.81 -59.52 48.86
C ARG A 582 -60.06 -59.80 47.55
N MET A 583 -60.54 -60.74 46.73
CA MET A 583 -59.95 -61.08 45.44
C MET A 583 -60.03 -59.91 44.47
N THR A 584 -61.18 -59.22 44.36
CA THR A 584 -61.33 -58.02 43.52
C THR A 584 -60.41 -56.87 43.96
N VAL A 585 -60.18 -56.71 45.27
CA VAL A 585 -59.22 -55.72 45.81
C VAL A 585 -57.76 -56.14 45.59
N ALA A 586 -57.46 -57.44 45.51
CA ALA A 586 -56.13 -57.92 45.11
C ALA A 586 -55.91 -57.76 43.60
N GLU A 587 -56.95 -58.00 42.79
CA GLU A 587 -56.95 -57.85 41.34
C GLU A 587 -56.81 -56.38 40.91
N SER A 588 -57.50 -55.44 41.58
CA SER A 588 -57.30 -54.01 41.30
C SER A 588 -55.87 -53.59 41.61
N LYS A 589 -55.31 -54.01 42.76
CA LYS A 589 -53.90 -53.73 43.12
C LYS A 589 -52.90 -54.38 42.17
N LEU A 590 -53.24 -55.52 41.57
CA LEU A 590 -52.43 -56.14 40.52
C LEU A 590 -52.49 -55.33 39.22
N GLN A 591 -53.65 -54.80 38.84
CA GLN A 591 -53.78 -53.87 37.70
C GLN A 591 -53.04 -52.55 37.95
N ASP A 592 -53.17 -51.96 39.15
CA ASP A 592 -52.46 -50.74 39.55
C ASP A 592 -50.93 -50.92 39.48
N THR A 593 -50.42 -52.06 39.97
CA THR A 593 -48.97 -52.37 39.92
C THR A 593 -48.48 -52.74 38.52
N GLN A 594 -49.29 -53.40 37.69
CA GLN A 594 -48.99 -53.61 36.27
C GLN A 594 -48.94 -52.27 35.51
N TYR A 595 -49.90 -51.38 35.75
CA TYR A 595 -49.92 -50.05 35.14
C TYR A 595 -48.69 -49.22 35.51
N MET A 596 -48.34 -49.17 36.81
CA MET A 596 -47.10 -48.56 37.30
C MET A 596 -45.86 -49.16 36.65
N MET A 597 -45.78 -50.49 36.53
CA MET A 597 -44.65 -51.16 35.86
C MET A 597 -44.55 -50.76 34.39
N THR A 598 -45.66 -50.72 33.64
CA THR A 598 -45.64 -50.27 32.23
C THR A 598 -45.28 -48.79 32.09
N THR A 599 -45.69 -47.94 33.04
CA THR A 599 -45.36 -46.51 33.05
C THR A 599 -43.86 -46.29 33.29
N GLU A 600 -43.28 -46.97 34.28
CA GLU A 600 -41.84 -46.90 34.53
C GLU A 600 -41.02 -47.58 33.42
N MET A 601 -41.51 -48.64 32.76
CA MET A 601 -40.86 -49.20 31.56
C MET A 601 -40.80 -48.20 30.40
N LEU A 602 -41.89 -47.48 30.12
CA LEU A 602 -41.91 -46.45 29.06
C LEU A 602 -40.96 -45.27 29.40
N LYS A 603 -40.90 -44.91 30.68
CA LYS A 603 -39.98 -43.89 31.21
C LYS A 603 -38.51 -44.34 31.11
N VAL A 604 -38.20 -45.61 31.40
CA VAL A 604 -36.87 -46.19 31.19
C VAL A 604 -36.50 -46.16 29.70
N ALA A 605 -37.37 -46.62 28.79
CA ALA A 605 -37.11 -46.56 27.35
C ALA A 605 -36.90 -45.13 26.82
N SER A 606 -37.58 -44.14 27.40
CA SER A 606 -37.37 -42.71 27.11
C SER A 606 -36.00 -42.23 27.61
N LEU A 607 -35.60 -42.62 28.83
CA LEU A 607 -34.29 -42.32 29.40
C LEU A 607 -33.14 -43.00 28.62
N GLU A 608 -33.31 -44.25 28.19
CA GLU A 608 -32.36 -44.96 27.32
C GLU A 608 -32.16 -44.21 26.00
N LYS A 609 -33.25 -43.75 25.36
CA LYS A 609 -33.18 -42.92 24.16
C LYS A 609 -32.46 -41.58 24.41
N HIS A 610 -32.64 -40.98 25.58
CA HIS A 610 -31.91 -39.77 25.98
C HIS A 610 -30.42 -40.05 26.24
N VAL A 611 -30.06 -41.20 26.85
CA VAL A 611 -28.67 -41.61 27.07
C VAL A 611 -27.97 -41.88 25.74
N VAL A 612 -28.59 -42.60 24.80
CA VAL A 612 -28.03 -42.84 23.46
C VAL A 612 -27.83 -41.52 22.71
N LYS A 613 -28.77 -40.57 22.82
CA LYS A 613 -28.59 -39.23 22.26
C LYS A 613 -27.40 -38.51 22.91
N LEU A 614 -27.32 -38.47 24.24
CA LEU A 614 -26.21 -37.81 24.95
C LEU A 614 -24.85 -38.44 24.64
N GLN A 615 -24.78 -39.77 24.43
CA GLN A 615 -23.58 -40.46 23.96
C GLN A 615 -23.22 -40.04 22.53
N THR A 616 -24.21 -39.87 21.65
CA THR A 616 -24.01 -39.41 20.26
C THR A 616 -23.52 -37.96 20.23
N ASP A 617 -24.20 -37.07 20.96
CA ASP A 617 -23.85 -35.65 21.11
C ASP A 617 -22.43 -35.51 21.71
N LEU A 618 -22.11 -36.28 22.77
CA LEU A 618 -20.77 -36.32 23.37
C LEU A 618 -19.71 -36.79 22.38
N SER A 619 -19.95 -37.90 21.65
CA SER A 619 -19.00 -38.40 20.65
C SER A 619 -18.73 -37.41 19.52
N THR A 620 -19.76 -36.63 19.13
CA THR A 620 -19.66 -35.56 18.14
C THR A 620 -18.80 -34.41 18.67
N VAL A 621 -19.07 -33.93 19.89
CA VAL A 621 -18.29 -32.87 20.56
C VAL A 621 -16.84 -33.29 20.78
N THR A 622 -16.57 -34.52 21.23
CA THR A 622 -15.21 -35.06 21.36
C THR A 622 -14.49 -35.12 20.02
N THR A 623 -15.16 -35.59 18.97
CA THR A 623 -14.57 -35.68 17.62
C THR A 623 -14.21 -34.29 17.09
N GLN A 624 -15.13 -33.32 17.22
CA GLN A 624 -14.91 -31.96 16.76
C GLN A 624 -13.82 -31.25 17.58
N HIS A 625 -13.85 -31.33 18.91
CA HIS A 625 -12.79 -30.77 19.76
C HIS A 625 -11.42 -31.38 19.47
N THR A 626 -11.34 -32.67 19.13
CA THR A 626 -10.09 -33.31 18.71
C THR A 626 -9.62 -32.84 17.32
N ALA A 627 -10.54 -32.44 16.43
CA ALA A 627 -10.19 -31.81 15.16
C ALA A 627 -9.68 -30.36 15.37
N ASP A 628 -10.39 -29.58 16.20
CA ASP A 628 -10.03 -28.20 16.54
C ASP A 628 -8.66 -28.13 17.25
N LEU A 629 -8.37 -29.06 18.17
CA LEU A 629 -7.07 -29.18 18.82
C LEU A 629 -5.95 -29.46 17.80
N ARG A 630 -6.12 -30.42 16.88
CA ARG A 630 -5.11 -30.68 15.83
C ARG A 630 -4.93 -29.49 14.89
N ALA A 631 -5.99 -28.73 14.58
CA ALA A 631 -5.88 -27.51 13.80
C ALA A 631 -5.05 -26.44 14.55
N LYS A 632 -5.26 -26.29 15.87
CA LYS A 632 -4.48 -25.38 16.71
C LYS A 632 -3.04 -25.84 16.93
N GLU A 633 -2.78 -27.13 17.03
CA GLU A 633 -1.41 -27.67 17.01
C GLU A 633 -0.70 -27.38 15.68
N ALA A 634 -1.39 -27.54 14.54
CA ALA A 634 -0.82 -27.22 13.22
C ALA A 634 -0.56 -25.72 13.04
N GLU A 635 -1.46 -24.84 13.50
CA GLU A 635 -1.24 -23.39 13.56
C GLU A 635 -0.02 -23.04 14.43
N ALA A 636 0.09 -23.65 15.62
CA ALA A 636 1.21 -23.41 16.53
C ALA A 636 2.55 -23.91 15.98
N GLN A 637 2.60 -25.11 15.37
CA GLN A 637 3.78 -25.64 14.70
C GLN A 637 4.21 -24.74 13.53
N LYS A 638 3.26 -24.20 12.76
CA LYS A 638 3.56 -23.22 11.71
C LYS A 638 4.13 -21.93 12.30
N ALA A 639 3.53 -21.37 13.35
CA ALA A 639 4.01 -20.16 14.00
C ALA A 639 5.44 -20.32 14.57
N VAL A 640 5.79 -21.51 15.08
CA VAL A 640 7.16 -21.84 15.50
C VAL A 640 8.12 -21.90 14.32
N ALA A 641 7.73 -22.47 13.18
CA ALA A 641 8.55 -22.49 11.97
C ALA A 641 8.75 -21.09 11.38
N ASP A 642 7.69 -20.26 11.35
CA ASP A 642 7.75 -18.86 10.90
C ASP A 642 8.66 -18.02 11.84
N PHE A 643 8.65 -18.28 13.16
CA PHE A 643 9.56 -17.65 14.12
C PHE A 643 11.02 -18.08 13.91
N GLN A 644 11.30 -19.37 13.72
CA GLN A 644 12.65 -19.87 13.42
C GLN A 644 13.21 -19.30 12.10
N ALA A 645 12.36 -19.11 11.09
CA ALA A 645 12.73 -18.45 9.85
C ALA A 645 13.09 -16.96 10.07
N ALA A 646 12.35 -16.25 10.93
CA ALA A 646 12.65 -14.87 11.30
C ALA A 646 13.95 -14.75 12.11
N GLU A 647 14.22 -15.67 13.04
CA GLU A 647 15.47 -15.74 13.82
C GLU A 647 16.70 -16.03 12.93
N ALA A 648 16.55 -16.92 11.94
CA ALA A 648 17.57 -17.17 10.93
C ALA A 648 17.85 -15.93 10.06
N ALA A 649 16.80 -15.20 9.64
CA ALA A 649 16.93 -13.96 8.89
C ALA A 649 17.61 -12.85 9.71
N LEU A 650 17.26 -12.71 10.99
CA LEU A 650 17.91 -11.78 11.93
C LEU A 650 19.41 -12.12 12.10
N SER A 651 19.73 -13.41 12.26
CA SER A 651 21.12 -13.90 12.34
C SER A 651 21.91 -13.60 11.06
N GLN A 652 21.27 -13.69 9.89
CA GLN A 652 21.89 -13.33 8.61
C GLN A 652 22.12 -11.82 8.50
N LEU A 653 21.16 -11.00 8.95
CA LEU A 653 21.32 -9.54 9.01
C LEU A 653 22.46 -9.14 9.96
N GLN A 654 22.55 -9.72 11.16
CA GLN A 654 23.65 -9.48 12.10
C GLN A 654 25.02 -9.74 11.45
N ARG A 655 25.22 -10.92 10.84
CA ARG A 655 26.46 -11.25 10.11
C ARG A 655 26.75 -10.28 8.96
N SER A 656 25.72 -9.77 8.29
CA SER A 656 25.90 -8.76 7.23
C SER A 656 26.34 -7.40 7.78
N THR A 657 25.83 -7.01 8.95
CA THR A 657 26.20 -5.79 9.68
C THR A 657 27.62 -5.88 10.25
N GLU A 658 28.01 -7.03 10.82
CA GLU A 658 29.39 -7.31 11.23
C GLU A 658 30.35 -7.22 10.04
N LYS A 659 30.01 -7.82 8.89
CA LYS A 659 30.80 -7.73 7.67
C LYS A 659 30.91 -6.31 7.13
N ALA A 660 29.83 -5.52 7.22
CA ALA A 660 29.84 -4.10 6.87
C ALA A 660 30.74 -3.27 7.83
N SER A 661 30.63 -3.49 9.13
CA SER A 661 31.46 -2.86 10.17
C SER A 661 32.95 -3.17 9.96
N ASN A 662 33.30 -4.44 9.76
CA ASN A 662 34.67 -4.86 9.47
C ASN A 662 35.21 -4.27 8.16
N ASN A 663 34.36 -4.12 7.13
CA ASN A 663 34.74 -3.42 5.89
C ASN A 663 34.96 -1.92 6.09
N ILE A 664 34.24 -1.26 7.01
CA ILE A 664 34.45 0.15 7.37
C ILE A 664 35.78 0.28 8.11
N ALA A 665 36.02 -0.52 9.15
CA ALA A 665 37.28 -0.52 9.89
C ALA A 665 38.51 -0.79 8.98
N ALA A 666 38.40 -1.74 8.04
CA ALA A 666 39.45 -2.00 7.06
C ALA A 666 39.68 -0.81 6.11
N LYS A 667 38.63 -0.07 5.73
CA LYS A 667 38.76 1.16 4.93
C LYS A 667 39.35 2.32 5.73
N ASP A 668 39.07 2.44 7.02
CA ASP A 668 39.68 3.47 7.88
C ASP A 668 41.17 3.21 8.10
N GLU A 669 41.60 1.96 8.28
CA GLU A 669 43.04 1.62 8.31
C GLU A 669 43.72 1.83 6.95
N ALA A 670 43.05 1.47 5.84
CA ALA A 670 43.55 1.80 4.51
C ALA A 670 43.66 3.33 4.28
N LEU A 671 42.74 4.12 4.82
CA LEU A 671 42.78 5.59 4.76
C LEU A 671 43.90 6.16 5.63
N LYS A 672 44.18 5.59 6.81
CA LYS A 672 45.34 5.95 7.64
C LYS A 672 46.65 5.62 6.91
N ALA A 673 46.76 4.43 6.33
CA ALA A 673 47.94 4.02 5.55
C ALA A 673 48.15 4.92 4.32
N ALA A 674 47.08 5.28 3.60
CA ALA A 674 47.15 6.22 2.48
C ALA A 674 47.58 7.63 2.93
N LYS A 675 47.08 8.13 4.07
CA LYS A 675 47.52 9.41 4.66
C LYS A 675 49.00 9.37 5.08
N ALA A 676 49.46 8.27 5.67
CA ALA A 676 50.87 8.09 6.03
C ALA A 676 51.78 8.02 4.79
N SER A 677 51.37 7.29 3.75
CA SER A 677 52.08 7.23 2.46
C SER A 677 52.14 8.60 1.77
N ALA A 678 51.02 9.35 1.75
CA ALA A 678 50.99 10.71 1.23
C ALA A 678 51.86 11.69 2.04
N ALA A 679 52.02 11.48 3.35
CA ALA A 679 52.98 12.24 4.16
C ALA A 679 54.44 11.88 3.82
N ALA A 680 54.76 10.58 3.71
CA ALA A 680 56.10 10.13 3.32
C ALA A 680 56.51 10.62 1.91
N LEU A 681 55.60 10.58 0.94
CA LEU A 681 55.82 11.14 -0.41
C LEU A 681 56.04 12.66 -0.38
N ARG A 682 55.36 13.41 0.51
CA ARG A 682 55.63 14.84 0.70
C ARG A 682 57.04 15.07 1.26
N THR A 683 57.51 14.25 2.20
CA THR A 683 58.89 14.31 2.71
C THR A 683 59.90 14.02 1.59
N GLN A 684 59.71 12.94 0.82
CA GLN A 684 60.57 12.58 -0.31
C GLN A 684 60.61 13.67 -1.40
N VAL A 685 59.50 14.35 -1.66
CA VAL A 685 59.46 15.50 -2.60
C VAL A 685 60.22 16.71 -2.05
N VAL A 686 60.27 16.92 -0.73
CA VAL A 686 61.10 17.96 -0.10
C VAL A 686 62.58 17.57 -0.14
N GLU A 687 62.91 16.31 0.15
CA GLU A 687 64.29 15.76 0.06
C GLU A 687 64.83 15.86 -1.36
N ALA A 688 64.10 15.36 -2.36
CA ALA A 688 64.46 15.46 -3.77
C ALA A 688 64.55 16.93 -4.26
N LYS A 689 63.74 17.86 -3.71
CA LYS A 689 63.89 19.29 -4.01
C LYS A 689 65.19 19.86 -3.42
N ASN A 690 65.59 19.44 -2.23
CA ASN A 690 66.86 19.85 -1.61
C ASN A 690 68.05 19.27 -2.38
N GLU A 691 67.98 18.00 -2.80
CA GLU A 691 68.99 17.39 -3.68
C GLU A 691 69.08 18.11 -5.03
N LEU A 692 67.96 18.46 -5.65
CA LEU A 692 67.94 19.24 -6.89
C LEU A 692 68.61 20.62 -6.72
N VAL A 693 68.37 21.30 -5.59
CA VAL A 693 69.06 22.57 -5.26
C VAL A 693 70.57 22.36 -5.12
N ASN A 694 71.00 21.29 -4.44
CA ASN A 694 72.42 20.96 -4.31
C ASN A 694 73.07 20.64 -5.67
N VAL A 695 72.40 19.86 -6.54
CA VAL A 695 72.86 19.54 -7.89
C VAL A 695 72.90 20.79 -8.78
N GLN A 696 71.91 21.68 -8.70
CA GLN A 696 71.95 22.97 -9.39
C GLN A 696 73.09 23.87 -8.87
N GLY A 697 73.40 23.82 -7.57
CA GLY A 697 74.57 24.48 -6.98
C GLY A 697 75.88 23.96 -7.54
N ALA A 698 76.07 22.64 -7.54
CA ALA A 698 77.24 21.98 -8.12
C ALA A 698 77.38 22.25 -9.63
N LEU A 699 76.28 22.25 -10.39
CA LEU A 699 76.27 22.59 -11.81
C LEU A 699 76.68 24.05 -12.05
N LYS A 700 76.19 24.99 -11.23
CA LYS A 700 76.58 26.41 -11.30
C LYS A 700 78.06 26.60 -10.96
N GLN A 701 78.58 25.89 -9.97
CA GLN A 701 80.01 25.89 -9.64
C GLN A 701 80.85 25.36 -10.83
N ALA A 702 80.51 24.17 -11.37
CA ALA A 702 81.22 23.61 -12.51
C ALA A 702 81.14 24.52 -13.77
N GLN A 703 80.04 25.25 -13.98
CA GLN A 703 79.95 26.27 -15.03
C GLN A 703 80.79 27.52 -14.74
N ALA A 704 80.98 27.91 -13.48
CA ALA A 704 81.88 28.98 -13.09
C ALA A 704 83.35 28.56 -13.28
N ASP A 705 83.71 27.34 -12.87
CA ASP A 705 85.04 26.76 -13.04
C ASP A 705 85.40 26.63 -14.54
N LEU A 706 84.46 26.17 -15.38
CA LEU A 706 84.64 26.13 -16.84
C LEU A 706 84.80 27.52 -17.46
N LYS A 707 84.11 28.55 -16.94
CA LYS A 707 84.29 29.95 -17.36
C LYS A 707 85.62 30.53 -16.88
N ALA A 708 86.11 30.13 -15.72
CA ALA A 708 87.43 30.50 -15.22
C ALA A 708 88.54 29.87 -16.07
N ALA A 709 88.45 28.57 -16.35
CA ALA A 709 89.36 27.85 -17.25
C ALA A 709 89.40 28.48 -18.66
N THR A 710 88.24 28.65 -19.31
CA THR A 710 88.14 29.26 -20.65
C THR A 710 88.44 30.76 -20.68
N LYS A 711 88.56 31.43 -19.53
CA LYS A 711 89.19 32.75 -19.43
C LYS A 711 90.72 32.63 -19.35
N GLY A 712 91.23 31.72 -18.52
CA GLY A 712 92.65 31.35 -18.47
C GLY A 712 93.20 31.03 -19.86
N ASP A 713 92.54 30.15 -20.61
CA ASP A 713 92.90 29.79 -22.00
C ASP A 713 92.97 31.02 -22.94
N LYS A 714 92.09 32.02 -22.73
CA LYS A 714 92.07 33.25 -23.54
C LYS A 714 93.17 34.22 -23.14
N ASP A 715 93.45 34.35 -21.86
CA ASP A 715 94.52 35.21 -21.34
C ASP A 715 95.91 34.61 -21.67
N GLU A 716 96.05 33.28 -21.60
CA GLU A 716 97.20 32.50 -22.09
C GLU A 716 97.36 32.67 -23.62
N ALA A 717 96.29 32.50 -24.40
CA ALA A 717 96.34 32.73 -25.85
C ALA A 717 96.53 34.20 -26.24
N ALA A 718 96.21 35.18 -25.37
CA ALA A 718 96.52 36.59 -25.58
C ALA A 718 98.00 36.88 -25.26
N ARG A 719 98.55 36.24 -24.22
CA ARG A 719 99.98 36.26 -23.89
C ARG A 719 100.82 35.64 -25.00
N LEU A 720 100.48 34.44 -25.46
CA LEU A 720 101.15 33.76 -26.58
C LEU A 720 101.09 34.59 -27.88
N ARG A 721 99.99 35.31 -28.14
CA ARG A 721 99.94 36.28 -29.26
C ARG A 721 100.89 37.47 -29.07
N LYS A 722 101.04 38.01 -27.85
CA LYS A 722 102.02 39.07 -27.55
C LYS A 722 103.47 38.55 -27.65
N GLU A 723 103.74 37.34 -27.20
CA GLU A 723 105.07 36.72 -27.29
C GLU A 723 105.41 36.38 -28.76
N ASN A 724 104.46 35.86 -29.54
CA ASN A 724 104.61 35.70 -31.00
C ASN A 724 104.78 37.04 -31.74
N GLY A 725 104.14 38.12 -31.28
CA GLY A 725 104.38 39.48 -31.80
C GLY A 725 105.83 39.94 -31.57
N LYS A 726 106.35 39.78 -30.35
CA LYS A 726 107.76 40.04 -30.03
C LYS A 726 108.71 39.17 -30.84
N LEU A 727 108.38 37.89 -31.06
CA LEU A 727 109.16 37.00 -31.93
C LEU A 727 109.14 37.46 -33.39
N ALA A 728 108.00 37.98 -33.89
CA ALA A 728 107.93 38.57 -35.23
C ALA A 728 108.80 39.84 -35.35
N ASP A 729 108.82 40.70 -34.33
CA ASP A 729 109.70 41.87 -34.28
C ASP A 729 111.18 41.46 -34.24
N VAL A 730 111.55 40.44 -33.45
CA VAL A 730 112.91 39.88 -33.40
C VAL A 730 113.29 39.24 -34.76
N ILE A 731 112.37 38.54 -35.42
CA ILE A 731 112.58 38.01 -36.78
C ILE A 731 112.72 39.15 -37.81
N ALA A 732 112.01 40.26 -37.65
CA ALA A 732 112.16 41.44 -38.49
C ALA A 732 113.52 42.14 -38.27
N GLN A 733 113.98 42.26 -37.03
CA GLN A 733 115.32 42.76 -36.69
C GLN A 733 116.42 41.83 -37.25
N LEU A 734 116.29 40.51 -37.08
CA LEU A 734 117.23 39.53 -37.64
C LEU A 734 117.24 39.55 -39.17
N ARG A 735 116.10 39.76 -39.84
CA ARG A 735 116.06 39.96 -41.30
C ARG A 735 116.70 41.27 -41.74
N LYS A 736 116.68 42.31 -40.89
CA LYS A 736 117.36 43.59 -41.16
C LYS A 736 118.88 43.45 -41.03
N SER A 737 119.37 42.90 -39.92
CA SER A 737 120.81 42.66 -39.74
C SER A 737 121.39 41.60 -40.69
N ALA A 738 120.58 40.63 -41.13
CA ALA A 738 120.94 39.72 -42.22
C ALA A 738 121.14 40.45 -43.56
N LYS A 739 120.37 41.52 -43.84
CA LYS A 739 120.57 42.35 -45.02
C LYS A 739 121.86 43.18 -44.91
N ASP A 740 122.11 43.77 -43.74
CA ASP A 740 123.34 44.54 -43.47
C ASP A 740 124.61 43.67 -43.60
N THR A 741 124.51 42.36 -43.27
CA THR A 741 125.60 41.38 -43.52
C THR A 741 125.67 40.90 -44.98
N GLN A 742 124.56 40.90 -45.73
CA GLN A 742 124.57 40.57 -47.16
C GLN A 742 125.27 41.66 -47.99
N ASP A 743 125.04 42.94 -47.68
CA ASP A 743 125.76 44.07 -48.29
C ASP A 743 127.25 44.03 -47.93
N SER A 744 127.60 43.64 -46.69
CA SER A 744 128.99 43.37 -46.28
C SER A 744 129.65 42.27 -47.12
N GLN A 745 128.90 41.22 -47.50
CA GLN A 745 129.41 40.12 -48.32
C GLN A 745 129.66 40.52 -49.78
N ALA A 746 128.96 41.54 -50.29
CA ALA A 746 129.23 42.11 -51.62
C ALA A 746 130.59 42.85 -51.66
N VAL A 747 130.95 43.56 -50.58
CA VAL A 747 132.26 44.23 -50.46
C VAL A 747 133.41 43.22 -50.46
N VAL A 748 133.25 42.07 -49.77
CA VAL A 748 134.28 41.01 -49.75
C VAL A 748 134.53 40.45 -51.16
N LYS A 749 133.49 40.17 -51.95
CA LYS A 749 133.64 39.66 -53.33
C LYS A 749 134.33 40.67 -54.25
N SER A 750 134.12 41.97 -54.06
CA SER A 750 134.85 43.02 -54.77
C SER A 750 136.36 42.94 -54.50
N LEU A 751 136.75 42.79 -53.22
CA LEU A 751 138.15 42.68 -52.80
C LEU A 751 138.81 41.37 -53.26
N GLU A 752 138.09 40.24 -53.25
CA GLU A 752 138.60 38.98 -53.82
C GLU A 752 138.85 39.08 -55.33
N THR A 753 137.98 39.80 -56.06
CA THR A 753 138.13 40.03 -57.50
C THR A 753 139.37 40.88 -57.79
N GLN A 754 139.62 41.94 -57.01
CA GLN A 754 140.85 42.73 -57.09
C GLN A 754 142.10 41.91 -56.74
N ARG A 755 142.03 41.04 -55.72
CA ARG A 755 143.14 40.16 -55.31
C ARG A 755 143.53 39.17 -56.41
N LEU A 756 142.55 38.55 -57.08
CA LEU A 756 142.82 37.66 -58.22
C LEU A 756 143.47 38.39 -59.40
N LEU A 757 143.02 39.62 -59.68
CA LEU A 757 143.62 40.47 -60.72
C LEU A 757 145.09 40.81 -60.41
N LEU A 758 145.40 41.11 -59.15
CA LEU A 758 146.78 41.38 -58.69
C LEU A 758 147.69 40.14 -58.80
N ILE A 759 147.16 38.96 -58.48
CA ILE A 759 147.88 37.67 -58.65
C ILE A 759 148.15 37.39 -60.13
N GLY A 760 147.19 37.66 -61.02
CA GLY A 760 147.38 37.53 -62.48
C GLY A 760 148.51 38.39 -63.02
N VAL A 761 148.61 39.65 -62.56
CA VAL A 761 149.70 40.57 -62.93
C VAL A 761 151.06 40.07 -62.42
N LEU A 762 151.13 39.54 -61.19
CA LEU A 762 152.35 38.96 -60.63
C LEU A 762 152.82 37.71 -61.39
N VAL A 763 151.91 36.81 -61.77
CA VAL A 763 152.24 35.61 -62.57
C VAL A 763 152.74 36.01 -63.97
N ALA A 764 152.14 37.03 -64.59
CA ALA A 764 152.62 37.56 -65.87
C ALA A 764 154.04 38.13 -65.78
N LEU A 765 154.35 38.90 -64.72
CA LEU A 765 155.69 39.45 -64.48
C LEU A 765 156.76 38.36 -64.25
N VAL A 766 156.42 37.31 -63.50
CA VAL A 766 157.32 36.15 -63.32
C VAL A 766 157.52 35.40 -64.64
N GLY A 767 156.49 35.27 -65.48
CA GLY A 767 156.59 34.69 -66.81
C GLY A 767 157.54 35.45 -67.74
N VAL A 768 157.49 36.79 -67.73
CA VAL A 768 158.42 37.65 -68.51
C VAL A 768 159.86 37.52 -68.00
N LEU A 769 160.07 37.47 -66.68
CA LEU A 769 161.39 37.24 -66.09
C LEU A 769 161.96 35.84 -66.40
N ALA A 770 161.12 34.81 -66.49
CA ALA A 770 161.52 33.47 -66.88
C ALA A 770 161.91 33.39 -68.38
N ALA A 771 161.19 34.11 -69.25
CA ALA A 771 161.44 34.10 -70.71
C ALA A 771 162.78 34.76 -71.11
N ALA A 772 163.28 35.71 -70.32
CA ALA A 772 164.49 36.47 -70.65
C ALA A 772 165.82 35.71 -70.49
N THR A 773 165.82 34.50 -69.91
CA THR A 773 167.06 33.78 -69.56
C THR A 773 167.53 32.74 -70.59
N PHE A 774 166.70 32.38 -71.58
CA PHE A 774 167.02 31.30 -72.52
C PHE A 774 166.57 31.55 -73.98
N SER A 775 167.13 32.56 -74.63
CA SER A 775 167.51 32.42 -76.05
C SER A 775 168.65 33.37 -76.42
N LYS A 776 169.81 32.79 -76.75
CA LYS A 776 170.91 33.47 -77.44
C LYS A 776 171.29 32.65 -78.66
N SER A 777 170.53 32.82 -79.74
CA SER A 777 170.80 32.18 -81.04
C SER A 777 170.22 33.05 -82.16
N SER A 778 171.08 33.40 -83.14
CA SER A 778 170.82 34.29 -84.29
C SER A 778 170.53 35.76 -83.95
N ALA A 779 171.44 36.64 -84.41
CA ALA A 779 171.43 38.11 -84.33
C ALA A 779 171.58 38.69 -82.90
#